data_AF-A0A7G2E9S6-F1
#
_entry.id   AF-A0A7G2E9S6-F1
#
_cell.length_a   1.000
_cell.length_b   1.000
_cell.length_c   1.000
_cell.angle_alpha   90.00
_cell.angle_beta   90.00
_cell.angle_gamma   90.00
#
_symmetry.space_group_name_H-M   'P 1'
#
loop_
_entity.id
_entity.type
_entity.pdbx_description
1 polymer ?
#
loop_
_entity_poly.entity_id
_entity_poly.type
_entity_poly.pdbx_seq_one_letter_code
_entity_poly.pdbx_strand_id
1 'polypeptide(L)'
;MSFHSFYQRASSLFKAYPSTSKILLLSTFSGWSGYSFLSYLNNPNYDVQVVSPRNFFLFTPLLPSVTNGTVEARSIVEPIRGLMRKKGFEYKEAECVKIDASNKKIHCRSKEGSSLKGTTEFDMDYDILILAVGAKPNTFNTPGVEEHAYFLKEAEDALNIRHSVIDCFERASLPNLTEEERKKILHFVVVGGGPTGVEFSAELHDFLVQDVAKIYPKVQEFTKITLLEAGDHILNMFDKRITAFAEEKFQRDGIDLKTGSMVVGVTADEISTKERETGKIVSEPYGMVVWSTGIGSRPVIKDFMQQIGQGQRRVLATDEWLRVEGCDGVYALGDTATINQRRVMEDIAAIFNKADKGNTGTLNKKDFNSVVKDICQRYPQVELYLKKNKLKNIANLLKSANGEDTQVNIEKFKQALSEVDSQMKNLPATAQVASQQGKYLAKCFNKMEKCEKKPEGPLRFRGEGRHRFQPFRYRHFGSFAPLGGEQTAAELPGDWVSIGHSSQWLWYSVYASKLNGSVIGTAVYINSTTYNVPSSLSLARFITGDFISSRTIMPSGCSIRALWIINNQDTVVFSRRFPVVEKQWCSAYKTENENTGLDLPRLPTDQQISDSFTRRKRREGSTRGYGIRVAQSTKGSDSWVDDPITRHIISLCLTEENDDDDDERNILWPIALHTKALYSILVLPLVEPKEMKDYVKLCRRSDCGPAVGEDLSLSSLLLNISSITGAFMVAHAFGDIISGDTVEPEVVVSASPSVGGLFDSLTGSIGISSRAKPVAAPVASSNPSGAAITGATASDAPKAGSRLLDRDLLRNFIATAMPFGTPLDLSLSNISAMKANGFSSADPPPQELKQPAWKPYLYKGKQRLLFTIHETVSAAMYDRDEIPDNVSVAGQINCRAELEGLPDVSFPLAGLSTAHIEAISFHPCAQVPAHGIDKQNIVFQPPLGNFVLMRYQAGCGLGPPVKGFYQLSMVSEDEGAFLFKVHLMEGYKAPLSMEFCTITMPFPRRRIVAFDGTPSAGTVLTTEHSVEWRILGSGRSLSGKSLEATFPGTIKFSPLQSRRKGDGDDEESEDESAENVVNVEDFLVQKMNKDLPAAELEEPFCWQAYDYAKVSFKIVGASVSRMSIDTKSVNIYPTTKSPVEFSAQVTSGDYILWNTLGKAPSAAVV
;
A
#
# COMPACT_ATOMS: atom_id res chain seq x y z
N MET A 1 0.37 -49.84 -45.13
CA MET A 1 0.54 -49.83 -43.65
C MET A 1 -0.34 -48.72 -43.12
N SER A 2 -1.16 -48.95 -42.08
CA SER A 2 -2.21 -48.00 -41.67
C SER A 2 -1.80 -47.07 -40.53
N PHE A 3 -2.49 -45.92 -40.44
CA PHE A 3 -2.37 -44.91 -39.37
C PHE A 3 -2.35 -45.51 -37.95
N HIS A 4 -3.07 -46.62 -37.75
CA HIS A 4 -3.16 -47.33 -36.47
C HIS A 4 -1.79 -47.79 -35.93
N SER A 5 -0.87 -48.18 -36.81
CA SER A 5 0.51 -48.55 -36.45
C SER A 5 1.30 -47.37 -35.88
N PHE A 6 1.06 -46.15 -36.39
CA PHE A 6 1.70 -44.95 -35.88
C PHE A 6 1.11 -44.53 -34.53
N TYR A 7 -0.22 -44.62 -34.37
CA TYR A 7 -0.90 -44.28 -33.11
C TYR A 7 -0.50 -45.24 -31.96
N GLN A 8 -0.39 -46.55 -32.24
CA GLN A 8 0.12 -47.51 -31.25
C GLN A 8 1.58 -47.25 -30.87
N ARG A 9 2.45 -46.89 -31.83
CA ARG A 9 3.85 -46.52 -31.53
C ARG A 9 3.94 -45.23 -30.71
N ALA A 10 3.14 -44.21 -31.03
CA ALA A 10 3.07 -42.99 -30.23
C ALA A 10 2.59 -43.28 -28.80
N SER A 11 1.54 -44.11 -28.64
CA SER A 11 1.06 -44.55 -27.33
C SER A 11 2.10 -45.34 -26.52
N SER A 12 3.00 -46.08 -27.18
CA SER A 12 4.11 -46.79 -26.52
C SER A 12 5.29 -45.91 -26.11
N LEU A 13 5.36 -44.66 -26.61
CA LEU A 13 6.42 -43.69 -26.31
C LEU A 13 6.03 -42.67 -25.23
N PHE A 14 4.75 -42.57 -24.88
CA PHE A 14 4.38 -42.01 -23.58
C PHE A 14 4.88 -42.95 -22.48
N LYS A 15 5.92 -42.50 -21.78
CA LYS A 15 6.36 -43.13 -20.52
C LYS A 15 5.15 -43.35 -19.63
N ALA A 16 5.09 -44.51 -18.97
CA ALA A 16 4.19 -44.69 -17.83
C ALA A 16 4.55 -43.63 -16.78
N TYR A 17 3.73 -42.58 -16.69
CA TYR A 17 3.82 -41.62 -15.59
C TYR A 17 3.58 -42.39 -14.28
N PRO A 18 4.32 -42.10 -13.20
CA PRO A 18 4.00 -42.68 -11.90
C PRO A 18 2.56 -42.30 -11.54
N SER A 19 1.80 -43.26 -11.02
CA SER A 19 0.35 -43.11 -10.77
C SER A 19 0.07 -41.89 -9.88
N THR A 20 -0.44 -40.82 -10.49
CA THR A 20 -0.76 -39.55 -9.82
C THR A 20 -1.94 -39.76 -8.89
N SER A 21 -1.73 -39.61 -7.58
CA SER A 21 -2.80 -39.82 -6.59
C SER A 21 -3.86 -38.74 -6.73
N LYS A 22 -5.13 -39.15 -6.75
CA LYS A 22 -6.29 -38.25 -6.86
C LYS A 22 -6.62 -37.62 -5.51
N ILE A 23 -6.40 -36.30 -5.40
CA ILE A 23 -6.89 -35.49 -4.29
C ILE A 23 -8.27 -34.95 -4.66
N LEU A 24 -9.28 -35.44 -3.97
CA LEU A 24 -10.62 -34.88 -4.02
C LEU A 24 -10.81 -33.90 -2.86
N LEU A 25 -10.92 -32.62 -3.18
CA LEU A 25 -11.24 -31.58 -2.22
C LEU A 25 -12.76 -31.38 -2.17
N LEU A 26 -13.38 -31.92 -1.13
CA LEU A 26 -14.73 -31.55 -0.70
C LEU A 26 -14.66 -30.21 0.04
N SER A 27 -14.85 -29.13 -0.70
CA SER A 27 -14.96 -27.78 -0.16
C SER A 27 -16.33 -27.24 -0.52
N THR A 28 -17.39 -27.66 0.20
CA THR A 28 -18.63 -26.88 0.11
C THR A 28 -18.27 -25.47 0.51
N PHE A 29 -18.53 -24.52 -0.39
CA PHE A 29 -17.99 -23.16 -0.33
C PHE A 29 -16.47 -23.15 -0.56
N SER A 30 -15.99 -22.23 -1.38
CA SER A 30 -14.55 -21.99 -1.54
C SER A 30 -14.03 -21.23 -0.30
N GLY A 31 -14.18 -21.82 0.89
CA GLY A 31 -13.92 -21.16 2.17
C GLY A 31 -12.42 -21.04 2.50
N TRP A 32 -12.12 -20.37 3.61
CA TRP A 32 -10.77 -20.03 4.06
C TRP A 32 -9.77 -21.19 4.07
N SER A 33 -10.17 -22.39 4.49
CA SER A 33 -9.31 -23.58 4.51
C SER A 33 -9.07 -24.14 3.10
N GLY A 34 -10.13 -24.37 2.33
CA GLY A 34 -10.06 -24.90 0.96
C GLY A 34 -9.31 -23.97 0.02
N TYR A 35 -9.66 -22.68 0.01
CA TYR A 35 -8.99 -21.66 -0.81
C TYR A 35 -7.51 -21.51 -0.47
N SER A 36 -7.15 -21.53 0.83
CA SER A 36 -5.75 -21.51 1.26
C SER A 36 -5.00 -22.77 0.83
N PHE A 37 -5.59 -23.96 0.99
CA PHE A 37 -4.98 -25.21 0.53
C PHE A 37 -4.68 -25.18 -0.97
N LEU A 38 -5.68 -24.85 -1.80
CA LEU A 38 -5.55 -24.74 -3.26
C LEU A 38 -4.52 -23.67 -3.68
N SER A 39 -4.48 -22.54 -2.98
CA SER A 39 -3.52 -21.47 -3.22
C SER A 39 -2.07 -21.91 -3.00
N TYR A 40 -1.79 -22.73 -1.97
CA TYR A 40 -0.44 -23.16 -1.61
C TYR A 40 -0.03 -24.53 -2.17
N LEU A 41 -0.95 -25.36 -2.68
CA LEU A 41 -0.62 -26.65 -3.31
C LEU A 41 0.02 -26.42 -4.68
N ASN A 42 1.22 -26.95 -4.90
CA ASN A 42 2.06 -26.72 -6.09
C ASN A 42 2.69 -28.02 -6.64
N ASN A 43 2.37 -29.19 -6.09
CA ASN A 43 2.94 -30.47 -6.51
C ASN A 43 2.14 -31.06 -7.70
N PRO A 44 2.74 -31.23 -8.89
CA PRO A 44 2.04 -31.73 -10.09
C PRO A 44 1.76 -33.24 -10.06
N ASN A 45 2.24 -33.98 -9.07
CA ASN A 45 2.02 -35.42 -8.94
C ASN A 45 0.59 -35.77 -8.44
N TYR A 46 -0.29 -34.78 -8.29
CA TYR A 46 -1.66 -34.94 -7.83
C TYR A 46 -2.66 -34.46 -8.90
N ASP A 47 -3.61 -35.31 -9.24
CA ASP A 47 -4.85 -34.90 -9.91
C ASP A 47 -5.74 -34.27 -8.82
N VAL A 48 -6.18 -33.02 -9.02
CA VAL A 48 -6.89 -32.23 -7.99
C VAL A 48 -8.23 -31.80 -8.52
N GLN A 49 -9.29 -32.32 -7.90
CA GLN A 49 -10.68 -32.01 -8.26
C GLN A 49 -11.39 -31.38 -7.06
N VAL A 50 -12.16 -30.32 -7.32
CA VAL A 50 -12.82 -29.51 -6.29
C VAL A 50 -14.33 -29.53 -6.50
N VAL A 51 -15.08 -29.84 -5.45
CA VAL A 51 -16.55 -29.86 -5.45
C VAL A 51 -17.09 -28.82 -4.46
N SER A 52 -17.94 -27.90 -4.94
CA SER A 52 -18.62 -26.85 -4.15
C SER A 52 -19.95 -26.43 -4.78
N PRO A 53 -21.01 -26.12 -4.01
CA PRO A 53 -22.25 -25.50 -4.53
C PRO A 53 -22.13 -23.97 -4.69
N ARG A 54 -20.94 -23.39 -4.46
CA ARG A 54 -20.61 -21.97 -4.60
C ARG A 54 -19.27 -21.79 -5.31
N ASN A 55 -19.25 -21.09 -6.43
CA ASN A 55 -18.08 -20.93 -7.32
C ASN A 55 -17.16 -19.74 -7.01
N PHE A 56 -17.28 -19.14 -5.83
CA PHE A 56 -16.43 -18.05 -5.35
C PHE A 56 -15.97 -18.24 -3.90
N PHE A 57 -14.75 -17.81 -3.61
CA PHE A 57 -14.29 -17.55 -2.23
C PHE A 57 -15.01 -16.32 -1.68
N LEU A 58 -15.29 -16.32 -0.37
CA LEU A 58 -15.98 -15.25 0.35
C LEU A 58 -15.12 -14.81 1.53
N PHE A 59 -14.79 -13.52 1.56
CA PHE A 59 -14.07 -12.90 2.67
C PHE A 59 -15.04 -12.58 3.82
N THR A 60 -15.44 -13.62 4.55
CA THR A 60 -16.42 -13.54 5.65
C THR A 60 -16.17 -12.44 6.71
N PRO A 61 -14.94 -11.98 7.02
CA PRO A 61 -14.72 -10.89 7.98
C PRO A 61 -15.19 -9.50 7.54
N LEU A 62 -15.68 -9.32 6.31
CA LEU A 62 -16.31 -8.08 5.83
C LEU A 62 -17.78 -8.30 5.46
N LEU A 63 -18.38 -9.40 5.93
CA LEU A 63 -19.78 -9.72 5.66
C LEU A 63 -20.79 -8.82 6.40
N PRO A 64 -20.55 -8.40 7.66
CA PRO A 64 -21.34 -7.34 8.29
C PRO A 64 -21.40 -6.07 7.42
N SER A 65 -20.27 -5.61 6.88
CA SER A 65 -20.21 -4.39 6.07
C SER A 65 -21.00 -4.45 4.75
N VAL A 66 -21.51 -5.63 4.35
CA VAL A 66 -22.42 -5.80 3.21
C VAL A 66 -23.89 -5.57 3.59
N THR A 67 -24.27 -5.76 4.85
CA THR A 67 -25.68 -5.66 5.31
C THR A 67 -26.21 -4.22 5.29
N ASN A 68 -25.35 -3.23 5.49
CA ASN A 68 -25.69 -1.81 5.35
C ASN A 68 -25.25 -1.24 3.99
N GLY A 69 -24.22 -1.83 3.39
CA GLY A 69 -23.63 -1.43 2.10
C GLY A 69 -22.32 -0.66 2.20
N THR A 70 -21.71 -0.54 3.39
CA THR A 70 -20.36 0.02 3.58
C THR A 70 -19.31 -0.65 2.69
N VAL A 71 -19.54 -1.92 2.33
CA VAL A 71 -18.80 -2.66 1.30
C VAL A 71 -19.81 -3.40 0.40
N GLU A 72 -19.62 -3.36 -0.91
CA GLU A 72 -20.47 -4.11 -1.86
C GLU A 72 -20.14 -5.62 -1.83
N ALA A 73 -21.16 -6.49 -1.96
CA ALA A 73 -20.97 -7.94 -1.95
C ALA A 73 -19.94 -8.45 -2.97
N ARG A 74 -19.87 -7.87 -4.18
CA ARG A 74 -18.85 -8.23 -5.20
C ARG A 74 -17.42 -7.91 -4.75
N SER A 75 -17.26 -6.94 -3.85
CA SER A 75 -15.96 -6.50 -3.31
C SER A 75 -15.40 -7.44 -2.26
N ILE A 76 -16.12 -8.49 -1.84
CA ILE A 76 -15.64 -9.48 -0.87
C ILE A 76 -15.59 -10.92 -1.43
N VAL A 77 -15.71 -11.09 -2.75
CA VAL A 77 -15.75 -12.41 -3.41
C VAL A 77 -14.74 -12.59 -4.55
N GLU A 78 -14.11 -13.78 -4.63
CA GLU A 78 -13.10 -14.15 -5.63
C GLU A 78 -13.53 -15.39 -6.43
N PRO A 79 -13.80 -15.28 -7.75
CA PRO A 79 -14.24 -16.42 -8.58
C PRO A 79 -13.20 -17.56 -8.65
N ILE A 80 -13.55 -18.74 -8.12
CA ILE A 80 -12.59 -19.83 -7.91
C ILE A 80 -11.95 -20.33 -9.22
N ARG A 81 -12.68 -20.26 -10.34
CA ARG A 81 -12.26 -20.74 -11.66
C ARG A 81 -10.95 -20.09 -12.15
N GLY A 82 -10.65 -18.85 -11.73
CA GLY A 82 -9.37 -18.19 -12.03
C GLY A 82 -8.16 -18.92 -11.41
N LEU A 83 -8.27 -19.26 -10.12
CA LEU A 83 -7.26 -20.06 -9.41
C LEU A 83 -7.16 -21.48 -10.00
N MET A 84 -8.28 -22.11 -10.32
CA MET A 84 -8.31 -23.48 -10.87
C MET A 84 -7.58 -23.57 -12.22
N ARG A 85 -7.90 -22.65 -13.15
CA ARG A 85 -7.20 -22.53 -14.44
C ARG A 85 -5.69 -22.29 -14.27
N LYS A 86 -5.29 -21.42 -13.33
CA LYS A 86 -3.88 -21.12 -13.04
C LYS A 86 -3.12 -22.32 -12.44
N LYS A 87 -3.81 -23.28 -11.86
CA LYS A 87 -3.24 -24.46 -11.19
C LYS A 87 -3.34 -25.76 -12.00
N GLY A 88 -4.17 -25.79 -13.04
CA GLY A 88 -4.52 -27.04 -13.75
C GLY A 88 -5.46 -27.95 -12.94
N PHE A 89 -6.24 -27.38 -12.02
CA PHE A 89 -7.17 -28.13 -11.16
C PHE A 89 -8.59 -28.13 -11.76
N GLU A 90 -9.36 -29.19 -11.52
CA GLU A 90 -10.75 -29.29 -11.98
C GLU A 90 -11.73 -28.73 -10.93
N TYR A 91 -12.83 -28.11 -11.38
CA TYR A 91 -13.87 -27.58 -10.50
C TYR A 91 -15.28 -27.92 -10.99
N LYS A 92 -16.06 -28.55 -10.11
CA LYS A 92 -17.42 -29.03 -10.32
C LYS A 92 -18.37 -28.28 -9.37
N GLU A 93 -19.42 -27.69 -9.93
CA GLU A 93 -20.39 -26.88 -9.19
C GLU A 93 -21.57 -27.73 -8.70
N ALA A 94 -21.37 -28.38 -7.55
CA ALA A 94 -22.27 -29.37 -6.99
C ALA A 94 -22.16 -29.44 -5.47
N GLU A 95 -23.22 -29.88 -4.79
CA GLU A 95 -23.19 -30.22 -3.37
C GLU A 95 -22.80 -31.69 -3.19
N CYS A 96 -22.08 -32.02 -2.11
CA CYS A 96 -21.87 -33.40 -1.70
C CYS A 96 -22.94 -33.79 -0.69
N VAL A 97 -23.77 -34.76 -1.06
CA VAL A 97 -24.91 -35.22 -0.25
C VAL A 97 -24.56 -36.40 0.66
N LYS A 98 -23.57 -37.22 0.29
CA LYS A 98 -23.09 -38.36 1.08
C LYS A 98 -21.62 -38.65 0.79
N ILE A 99 -20.85 -38.92 1.84
CA ILE A 99 -19.50 -39.51 1.74
C ILE A 99 -19.64 -41.01 2.01
N ASP A 100 -18.97 -41.85 1.21
CA ASP A 100 -18.80 -43.29 1.47
C ASP A 100 -17.33 -43.56 1.77
N ALA A 101 -17.02 -43.68 3.07
CA ALA A 101 -15.67 -43.95 3.56
C ALA A 101 -15.14 -45.32 3.12
N SER A 102 -16.03 -46.30 2.94
CA SER A 102 -15.69 -47.70 2.70
C SER A 102 -15.29 -47.97 1.25
N ASN A 103 -16.00 -47.37 0.31
CA ASN A 103 -15.75 -47.49 -1.12
C ASN A 103 -14.86 -46.36 -1.67
N LYS A 104 -14.42 -45.42 -0.81
CA LYS A 104 -13.72 -44.17 -1.17
C LYS A 104 -14.43 -43.36 -2.26
N LYS A 105 -15.72 -43.14 -2.06
CA LYS A 105 -16.58 -42.37 -2.98
C LYS A 105 -17.22 -41.19 -2.29
N ILE A 106 -17.56 -40.19 -3.07
CA ILE A 106 -18.53 -39.16 -2.71
C ILE A 106 -19.70 -39.21 -3.69
N HIS A 107 -20.90 -38.96 -3.19
CA HIS A 107 -22.10 -38.76 -3.98
C HIS A 107 -22.40 -37.26 -4.03
N CYS A 108 -22.58 -36.75 -5.24
CA CYS A 108 -22.76 -35.34 -5.53
C CYS A 108 -24.08 -35.07 -6.25
N ARG A 109 -24.64 -33.87 -6.04
CA ARG A 109 -25.85 -33.39 -6.70
C ARG A 109 -25.60 -32.01 -7.33
N SER A 110 -25.97 -31.85 -8.59
CA SER A 110 -25.94 -30.56 -9.30
C SER A 110 -26.89 -29.55 -8.63
N LYS A 111 -26.52 -28.27 -8.71
CA LYS A 111 -27.37 -27.15 -8.27
C LYS A 111 -28.49 -26.80 -9.26
N GLU A 112 -28.33 -27.17 -10.54
CA GLU A 112 -29.35 -26.98 -11.57
C GLU A 112 -30.30 -28.19 -11.64
N GLY A 113 -31.60 -27.93 -11.54
CA GLY A 113 -32.65 -28.96 -11.57
C GLY A 113 -33.02 -29.50 -12.96
N SER A 114 -32.29 -29.14 -14.03
CA SER A 114 -32.71 -29.34 -15.42
C SER A 114 -31.59 -29.85 -16.35
N SER A 115 -30.87 -30.91 -15.96
CA SER A 115 -30.12 -31.70 -16.93
C SER A 115 -31.09 -32.42 -17.88
N LEU A 116 -31.18 -31.96 -19.13
CA LEU A 116 -32.11 -32.45 -20.18
C LEU A 116 -32.03 -33.96 -20.51
N LYS A 117 -31.10 -34.71 -19.89
CA LYS A 117 -30.96 -36.17 -19.98
C LYS A 117 -30.53 -36.81 -18.65
N GLY A 118 -31.48 -36.92 -17.71
CA GLY A 118 -31.64 -38.15 -16.92
C GLY A 118 -31.10 -38.19 -15.49
N THR A 119 -30.00 -37.51 -15.15
CA THR A 119 -29.47 -37.50 -13.77
C THR A 119 -28.98 -36.12 -13.33
N THR A 120 -29.37 -35.72 -12.13
CA THR A 120 -28.80 -34.57 -11.38
C THR A 120 -27.75 -35.01 -10.36
N GLU A 121 -27.64 -36.31 -10.09
CA GLU A 121 -26.69 -36.91 -9.15
C GLU A 121 -25.58 -37.69 -9.88
N PHE A 122 -24.39 -37.70 -9.29
CA PHE A 122 -23.21 -38.38 -9.83
C PHE A 122 -22.20 -38.75 -8.73
N ASP A 123 -21.43 -39.81 -8.96
CA ASP A 123 -20.39 -40.29 -8.05
C ASP A 123 -19.01 -39.78 -8.44
N MET A 124 -18.11 -39.64 -7.46
CA MET A 124 -16.68 -39.41 -7.68
C MET A 124 -15.80 -40.23 -6.74
N ASP A 125 -14.77 -40.87 -7.29
CA ASP A 125 -13.77 -41.66 -6.54
C ASP A 125 -12.64 -40.77 -6.00
N TYR A 126 -12.00 -41.18 -4.89
CA TYR A 126 -10.81 -40.50 -4.35
C TYR A 126 -9.72 -41.45 -3.84
N ASP A 127 -8.45 -41.06 -4.00
CA ASP A 127 -7.36 -41.68 -3.21
C ASP A 127 -7.25 -41.02 -1.83
N ILE A 128 -7.36 -39.68 -1.84
CA ILE A 128 -7.25 -38.77 -0.70
C ILE A 128 -8.45 -37.82 -0.72
N LEU A 129 -9.13 -37.68 0.42
CA LEU A 129 -10.26 -36.77 0.61
C LEU A 129 -9.88 -35.64 1.56
N ILE A 130 -10.19 -34.39 1.21
CA ILE A 130 -9.99 -33.23 2.09
C ILE A 130 -11.35 -32.56 2.32
N LEU A 131 -11.76 -32.50 3.59
CA LEU A 131 -13.03 -31.94 4.04
C LEU A 131 -12.84 -30.49 4.52
N ALA A 132 -13.22 -29.52 3.69
CA ALA A 132 -13.12 -28.09 3.93
C ALA A 132 -14.51 -27.40 3.90
N VAL A 133 -15.56 -28.13 4.30
CA VAL A 133 -16.98 -27.75 4.16
C VAL A 133 -17.47 -26.70 5.17
N GLY A 134 -16.68 -26.44 6.23
CA GLY A 134 -17.03 -25.52 7.30
C GLY A 134 -18.23 -25.98 8.13
N ALA A 135 -18.93 -25.03 8.74
CA ALA A 135 -20.09 -25.26 9.60
C ALA A 135 -21.30 -24.44 9.15
N LYS A 136 -22.52 -24.91 9.44
CA LYS A 136 -23.76 -24.14 9.30
C LYS A 136 -24.02 -23.30 10.57
N PRO A 137 -24.88 -22.26 10.52
CA PRO A 137 -25.39 -21.62 11.74
C PRO A 137 -26.04 -22.65 12.68
N ASN A 138 -25.96 -22.41 14.00
CA ASN A 138 -26.60 -23.26 14.98
C ASN A 138 -27.73 -22.52 15.70
N THR A 139 -28.96 -22.96 15.46
CA THR A 139 -30.17 -22.50 16.15
C THR A 139 -30.34 -23.10 17.54
N PHE A 140 -29.49 -24.05 17.94
CA PHE A 140 -29.59 -24.81 19.21
C PHE A 140 -30.91 -25.60 19.37
N ASN A 141 -31.67 -25.74 18.28
CA ASN A 141 -33.07 -26.21 18.25
C ASN A 141 -34.06 -25.27 18.97
N THR A 142 -33.73 -23.99 19.14
CA THR A 142 -34.67 -22.96 19.59
C THR A 142 -35.79 -22.81 18.54
N PRO A 143 -37.08 -22.93 18.90
CA PRO A 143 -38.18 -22.89 17.94
C PRO A 143 -38.29 -21.55 17.19
N GLY A 144 -38.66 -21.61 15.90
CA GLY A 144 -38.92 -20.44 15.05
C GLY A 144 -37.68 -19.75 14.48
N VAL A 145 -36.47 -20.18 14.83
CA VAL A 145 -35.23 -19.54 14.38
C VAL A 145 -34.89 -19.86 12.93
N GLU A 146 -35.21 -21.05 12.41
CA GLU A 146 -34.98 -21.35 10.98
C GLU A 146 -36.11 -20.76 10.10
N GLU A 147 -37.21 -20.34 10.71
CA GLU A 147 -38.44 -19.84 10.07
C GLU A 147 -38.58 -18.30 10.08
N HIS A 148 -38.00 -17.60 11.07
CA HIS A 148 -38.27 -16.17 11.33
C HIS A 148 -37.03 -15.29 11.57
N ALA A 149 -35.82 -15.86 11.59
CA ALA A 149 -34.58 -15.10 11.78
C ALA A 149 -33.66 -15.16 10.55
N TYR A 150 -32.97 -14.06 10.26
CA TYR A 150 -31.93 -14.00 9.25
C TYR A 150 -30.60 -14.48 9.85
N PHE A 151 -29.88 -15.36 9.17
CA PHE A 151 -28.49 -15.67 9.50
C PHE A 151 -27.55 -14.63 8.88
N LEU A 152 -26.27 -14.63 9.27
CA LEU A 152 -25.22 -13.80 8.66
C LEU A 152 -23.96 -14.66 8.42
N LYS A 153 -23.98 -15.48 7.36
CA LYS A 153 -22.93 -16.47 7.07
C LYS A 153 -22.44 -16.48 5.61
N GLU A 154 -23.35 -16.25 4.66
CA GLU A 154 -23.12 -16.24 3.22
C GLU A 154 -23.38 -14.84 2.61
N ALA A 155 -22.97 -14.59 1.35
CA ALA A 155 -23.11 -13.25 0.74
C ALA A 155 -24.59 -12.87 0.50
N GLU A 156 -25.39 -13.87 0.16
CA GLU A 156 -26.82 -13.80 -0.06
C GLU A 156 -27.57 -13.45 1.26
N ASP A 157 -27.11 -13.94 2.41
CA ASP A 157 -27.66 -13.59 3.73
C ASP A 157 -27.57 -12.08 3.99
N ALA A 158 -26.41 -11.49 3.73
CA ALA A 158 -26.17 -10.07 4.00
C ALA A 158 -27.01 -9.15 3.08
N LEU A 159 -27.21 -9.56 1.82
CA LEU A 159 -28.12 -8.86 0.90
C LEU A 159 -29.59 -8.98 1.36
N ASN A 160 -30.01 -10.14 1.85
CA ASN A 160 -31.36 -10.34 2.38
C ASN A 160 -31.62 -9.51 3.65
N ILE A 161 -30.64 -9.41 4.56
CA ILE A 161 -30.70 -8.49 5.71
C ILE A 161 -30.82 -7.04 5.23
N ARG A 162 -30.01 -6.62 4.24
CA ARG A 162 -30.05 -5.26 3.70
C ARG A 162 -31.43 -4.90 3.14
N HIS A 163 -32.04 -5.80 2.36
CA HIS A 163 -33.40 -5.60 1.86
C HIS A 163 -34.40 -5.52 3.01
N SER A 164 -34.34 -6.45 3.98
CA SER A 164 -35.25 -6.47 5.14
C SER A 164 -35.20 -5.19 5.97
N VAL A 165 -34.01 -4.60 6.17
CA VAL A 165 -33.87 -3.28 6.84
C VAL A 165 -34.62 -2.20 6.07
N ILE A 166 -34.44 -2.09 4.74
CA ILE A 166 -35.16 -1.10 3.93
C ILE A 166 -36.67 -1.37 3.92
N ASP A 167 -37.08 -2.63 3.80
CA ASP A 167 -38.49 -3.04 3.86
C ASP A 167 -39.14 -2.71 5.22
N CYS A 168 -38.39 -2.66 6.32
CA CYS A 168 -38.88 -2.10 7.59
C CYS A 168 -39.18 -0.60 7.48
N PHE A 169 -38.28 0.21 6.92
CA PHE A 169 -38.49 1.66 6.80
C PHE A 169 -39.58 2.04 5.80
N GLU A 170 -39.68 1.34 4.67
CA GLU A 170 -40.77 1.54 3.70
C GLU A 170 -42.13 1.19 4.32
N ARG A 171 -42.25 0.02 4.99
CA ARG A 171 -43.48 -0.35 5.72
C ARG A 171 -43.82 0.67 6.82
N ALA A 172 -42.86 1.06 7.65
CA ALA A 172 -43.08 2.03 8.72
C ALA A 172 -43.49 3.41 8.18
N SER A 173 -43.09 3.78 6.95
CA SER A 173 -43.43 5.06 6.32
C SER A 173 -44.86 5.14 5.79
N LEU A 174 -45.59 4.01 5.75
CA LEU A 174 -46.98 3.98 5.26
C LEU A 174 -47.94 4.84 6.13
N PRO A 175 -49.00 5.39 5.50
CA PRO A 175 -50.08 6.04 6.24
C PRO A 175 -50.89 5.02 7.06
N ASN A 176 -51.59 5.51 8.08
CA ASN A 176 -52.51 4.77 8.96
C ASN A 176 -51.88 3.80 9.99
N LEU A 177 -50.55 3.64 10.05
CA LEU A 177 -49.89 2.91 11.15
C LEU A 177 -49.77 3.74 12.44
N THR A 178 -50.04 3.14 13.59
CA THR A 178 -49.85 3.75 14.93
C THR A 178 -48.36 3.87 15.29
N GLU A 179 -48.05 4.57 16.39
CA GLU A 179 -46.68 4.62 16.89
C GLU A 179 -46.16 3.26 17.38
N GLU A 180 -47.03 2.44 17.99
CA GLU A 180 -46.69 1.10 18.49
C GLU A 180 -46.33 0.17 17.33
N GLU A 181 -47.07 0.26 16.23
CA GLU A 181 -46.78 -0.48 15.00
C GLU A 181 -45.45 -0.03 14.37
N ARG A 182 -45.18 1.29 14.34
CA ARG A 182 -43.90 1.84 13.87
C ARG A 182 -42.72 1.38 14.75
N LYS A 183 -42.87 1.45 16.08
CA LYS A 183 -41.87 0.99 17.07
C LYS A 183 -41.61 -0.51 16.96
N LYS A 184 -42.64 -1.33 16.68
CA LYS A 184 -42.45 -2.75 16.36
C LYS A 184 -41.67 -2.94 15.06
N ILE A 185 -42.11 -2.34 13.96
CA ILE A 185 -41.51 -2.53 12.63
C ILE A 185 -40.05 -2.06 12.58
N LEU A 186 -39.68 -1.06 13.38
CA LEU A 186 -38.32 -0.51 13.45
C LEU A 186 -37.51 -1.00 14.66
N HIS A 187 -37.94 -2.10 15.29
CA HIS A 187 -37.13 -2.80 16.29
C HIS A 187 -36.32 -3.93 15.65
N PHE A 188 -35.00 -3.73 15.61
CA PHE A 188 -34.01 -4.66 15.08
C PHE A 188 -33.34 -5.42 16.24
N VAL A 189 -33.45 -6.75 16.25
CA VAL A 189 -32.90 -7.58 17.33
C VAL A 189 -31.75 -8.43 16.79
N VAL A 190 -30.61 -8.39 17.47
CA VAL A 190 -29.40 -9.14 17.13
C VAL A 190 -29.13 -10.17 18.22
N VAL A 191 -28.92 -11.44 17.85
CA VAL A 191 -28.70 -12.54 18.78
C VAL A 191 -27.26 -13.05 18.69
N GLY A 192 -26.45 -12.70 19.70
CA GLY A 192 -25.06 -13.12 19.84
C GLY A 192 -24.08 -11.96 20.04
N GLY A 193 -23.57 -11.78 21.26
CA GLY A 193 -22.50 -10.84 21.62
C GLY A 193 -21.10 -11.26 21.14
N GLY A 194 -21.02 -12.10 20.11
CA GLY A 194 -19.77 -12.43 19.42
C GLY A 194 -19.37 -11.33 18.42
N PRO A 195 -18.15 -11.38 17.84
CA PRO A 195 -17.62 -10.32 16.98
C PRO A 195 -18.59 -9.93 15.87
N THR A 196 -19.10 -10.90 15.11
CA THR A 196 -20.05 -10.68 14.00
C THR A 196 -21.36 -10.01 14.43
N GLY A 197 -21.86 -10.26 15.65
CA GLY A 197 -23.08 -9.62 16.16
C GLY A 197 -22.83 -8.22 16.69
N VAL A 198 -21.67 -7.97 17.29
CA VAL A 198 -21.23 -6.63 17.74
C VAL A 198 -20.91 -5.75 16.54
N GLU A 199 -20.12 -6.25 15.59
CA GLU A 199 -19.83 -5.63 14.28
C GLU A 199 -21.13 -5.23 13.57
N PHE A 200 -22.07 -6.17 13.40
CA PHE A 200 -23.36 -5.89 12.76
C PHE A 200 -24.23 -4.89 13.54
N SER A 201 -24.32 -5.00 14.87
CA SER A 201 -25.12 -4.06 15.69
C SER A 201 -24.62 -2.62 15.55
N ALA A 202 -23.29 -2.45 15.52
CA ALA A 202 -22.64 -1.16 15.39
C ALA A 202 -22.72 -0.59 13.97
N GLU A 203 -22.47 -1.41 12.94
CA GLU A 203 -22.61 -1.01 11.54
C GLU A 203 -24.07 -0.73 11.14
N LEU A 204 -25.04 -1.38 11.80
CA LEU A 204 -26.45 -1.05 11.70
C LEU A 204 -26.76 0.28 12.38
N HIS A 205 -26.30 0.51 13.62
CA HIS A 205 -26.44 1.81 14.31
C HIS A 205 -25.92 2.96 13.44
N ASP A 206 -24.69 2.83 12.93
CA ASP A 206 -24.07 3.86 12.11
C ASP A 206 -24.89 4.12 10.83
N PHE A 207 -25.36 3.07 10.16
CA PHE A 207 -26.23 3.21 8.99
C PHE A 207 -27.57 3.89 9.31
N LEU A 208 -28.24 3.50 10.41
CA LEU A 208 -29.52 4.09 10.81
C LEU A 208 -29.38 5.58 11.14
N VAL A 209 -28.37 5.95 11.94
CA VAL A 209 -28.15 7.31 12.41
C VAL A 209 -27.56 8.22 11.32
N GLN A 210 -26.61 7.71 10.53
CA GLN A 210 -25.92 8.54 9.55
C GLN A 210 -26.71 8.66 8.24
N ASP A 211 -27.28 7.58 7.70
CA ASP A 211 -27.86 7.59 6.36
C ASP A 211 -29.38 7.45 6.34
N VAL A 212 -29.93 6.45 7.02
CA VAL A 212 -31.38 6.20 6.99
C VAL A 212 -32.16 7.36 7.62
N ALA A 213 -31.61 8.00 8.66
CA ALA A 213 -32.15 9.22 9.27
C ALA A 213 -32.37 10.38 8.27
N LYS A 214 -31.50 10.51 7.26
CA LYS A 214 -31.61 11.55 6.21
C LYS A 214 -32.77 11.28 5.24
N ILE A 215 -33.09 10.00 5.02
CA ILE A 215 -34.06 9.53 4.02
C ILE A 215 -35.46 9.37 4.65
N TYR A 216 -35.54 8.86 5.88
CA TYR A 216 -36.77 8.55 6.59
C TYR A 216 -36.94 9.33 7.92
N PRO A 217 -36.77 10.67 7.94
CA PRO A 217 -36.69 11.46 9.18
C PRO A 217 -37.98 11.43 10.03
N LYS A 218 -39.13 11.07 9.44
CA LYS A 218 -40.44 10.97 10.14
C LYS A 218 -40.64 9.69 10.95
N VAL A 219 -39.75 8.71 10.82
CA VAL A 219 -39.88 7.43 11.55
C VAL A 219 -38.59 7.01 12.27
N GLN A 220 -37.50 7.76 12.09
CA GLN A 220 -36.22 7.51 12.74
C GLN A 220 -36.30 7.57 14.28
N GLU A 221 -37.22 8.34 14.86
CA GLU A 221 -37.43 8.37 16.32
C GLU A 221 -38.00 7.06 16.91
N PHE A 222 -38.54 6.18 16.06
CA PHE A 222 -39.10 4.88 16.48
C PHE A 222 -38.11 3.71 16.35
N THR A 223 -36.86 3.95 15.90
CA THR A 223 -35.87 2.89 15.69
C THR A 223 -35.27 2.41 17.01
N LYS A 224 -35.19 1.08 17.19
CA LYS A 224 -34.52 0.45 18.34
C LYS A 224 -33.61 -0.68 17.85
N ILE A 225 -32.39 -0.75 18.39
CA ILE A 225 -31.49 -1.89 18.21
C ILE A 225 -31.32 -2.57 19.57
N THR A 226 -31.52 -3.88 19.64
CA THR A 226 -31.30 -4.70 20.85
C THR A 226 -30.29 -5.80 20.56
N LEU A 227 -29.22 -5.91 21.35
CA LEU A 227 -28.25 -7.00 21.26
C LEU A 227 -28.46 -7.96 22.44
N LEU A 228 -28.83 -9.20 22.14
CA LEU A 228 -29.07 -10.27 23.10
C LEU A 228 -27.84 -11.19 23.19
N GLU A 229 -27.30 -11.38 24.40
CA GLU A 229 -26.22 -12.32 24.68
C GLU A 229 -26.55 -13.17 25.91
N ALA A 230 -26.29 -14.48 25.84
CA ALA A 230 -26.64 -15.43 26.91
C ALA A 230 -25.56 -15.49 28.03
N GLY A 231 -24.31 -15.17 27.70
CA GLY A 231 -23.24 -14.93 28.66
C GLY A 231 -23.34 -13.57 29.33
N ASP A 232 -22.48 -13.33 30.34
CA ASP A 232 -22.56 -12.15 31.21
C ASP A 232 -21.99 -10.86 30.56
N HIS A 233 -21.27 -11.01 29.46
CA HIS A 233 -20.55 -9.95 28.73
C HIS A 233 -20.56 -10.20 27.21
N ILE A 234 -20.22 -9.18 26.41
CA ILE A 234 -19.92 -9.30 24.98
C ILE A 234 -18.42 -9.46 24.71
N LEU A 235 -18.07 -9.91 23.50
CA LEU A 235 -16.69 -10.09 23.02
C LEU A 235 -15.81 -10.98 23.94
N ASN A 236 -16.38 -11.97 24.63
CA ASN A 236 -15.74 -12.89 25.59
C ASN A 236 -14.45 -13.62 25.15
N MET A 237 -14.04 -13.47 23.89
CA MET A 237 -12.79 -14.00 23.32
C MET A 237 -11.63 -13.00 23.34
N PHE A 238 -11.88 -11.74 23.74
CA PHE A 238 -10.92 -10.64 23.83
C PHE A 238 -10.56 -10.32 25.29
N ASP A 239 -9.54 -9.48 25.47
CA ASP A 239 -9.22 -8.83 26.74
C ASP A 239 -10.40 -8.01 27.32
N LYS A 240 -10.56 -8.05 28.65
CA LYS A 240 -11.64 -7.35 29.37
C LYS A 240 -11.69 -5.84 29.14
N ARG A 241 -10.55 -5.19 28.83
CA ARG A 241 -10.48 -3.76 28.45
C ARG A 241 -11.30 -3.47 27.19
N ILE A 242 -11.34 -4.42 26.24
CA ILE A 242 -12.10 -4.32 25.00
C ILE A 242 -13.59 -4.56 25.25
N THR A 243 -13.94 -5.60 26.00
CA THR A 243 -15.31 -5.87 26.44
C THR A 243 -15.93 -4.66 27.15
N ALA A 244 -15.30 -4.15 28.20
CA ALA A 244 -15.85 -3.03 28.98
C ALA A 244 -16.04 -1.76 28.13
N PHE A 245 -15.10 -1.44 27.24
CA PHE A 245 -15.23 -0.31 26.32
C PHE A 245 -16.38 -0.50 25.31
N ALA A 246 -16.55 -1.71 24.78
CA ALA A 246 -17.63 -2.01 23.83
C ALA A 246 -19.01 -1.91 24.50
N GLU A 247 -19.14 -2.40 25.73
CA GLU A 247 -20.36 -2.31 26.55
C GLU A 247 -20.70 -0.84 26.87
N GLU A 248 -19.71 -0.04 27.31
CA GLU A 248 -19.86 1.41 27.55
C GLU A 248 -20.17 2.19 26.27
N LYS A 249 -19.61 1.79 25.11
CA LYS A 249 -19.93 2.42 23.82
C LYS A 249 -21.35 2.12 23.38
N PHE A 250 -21.78 0.86 23.44
CA PHE A 250 -23.13 0.46 23.03
C PHE A 250 -24.21 1.17 23.87
N GLN A 251 -23.98 1.33 25.18
CA GLN A 251 -24.85 2.12 26.04
C GLN A 251 -24.93 3.60 25.65
N ARG A 252 -23.82 4.21 25.19
CA ARG A 252 -23.78 5.61 24.72
C ARG A 252 -24.39 5.80 23.33
N ASP A 253 -24.28 4.79 22.46
CA ASP A 253 -24.87 4.76 21.13
C ASP A 253 -26.38 4.41 21.14
N GLY A 254 -26.95 4.12 22.33
CA GLY A 254 -28.37 3.77 22.48
C GLY A 254 -28.74 2.34 22.04
N ILE A 255 -27.75 1.46 21.88
CA ILE A 255 -27.98 0.04 21.60
C ILE A 255 -28.36 -0.67 22.90
N ASP A 256 -29.56 -1.26 22.95
CA ASP A 256 -30.10 -1.97 24.12
C ASP A 256 -29.39 -3.33 24.29
N LEU A 257 -28.26 -3.31 24.98
CA LEU A 257 -27.47 -4.51 25.28
C LEU A 257 -28.06 -5.27 26.47
N LYS A 258 -28.50 -6.51 26.22
CA LYS A 258 -29.00 -7.43 27.24
C LYS A 258 -28.11 -8.67 27.30
N THR A 259 -27.13 -8.64 28.21
CA THR A 259 -26.38 -9.82 28.61
C THR A 259 -27.23 -10.72 29.52
N GLY A 260 -26.76 -11.94 29.81
CA GLY A 260 -27.51 -12.93 30.60
C GLY A 260 -28.88 -13.32 30.02
N SER A 261 -29.14 -13.05 28.75
CA SER A 261 -30.47 -13.08 28.14
C SER A 261 -30.52 -14.11 27.00
N MET A 262 -30.95 -15.33 27.32
CA MET A 262 -30.95 -16.46 26.39
C MET A 262 -32.27 -16.54 25.62
N VAL A 263 -32.23 -16.49 24.27
CA VAL A 263 -33.44 -16.68 23.44
C VAL A 263 -33.98 -18.11 23.59
N VAL A 264 -35.27 -18.22 23.91
CA VAL A 264 -35.98 -19.50 24.12
C VAL A 264 -37.04 -19.79 23.05
N GLY A 265 -37.39 -18.80 22.23
CA GLY A 265 -38.27 -18.98 21.06
C GLY A 265 -38.35 -17.71 20.22
N VAL A 266 -38.70 -17.87 18.95
CA VAL A 266 -38.99 -16.79 18.00
C VAL A 266 -40.33 -17.09 17.34
N THR A 267 -41.14 -16.06 17.08
CA THR A 267 -42.39 -16.14 16.30
C THR A 267 -42.36 -15.09 15.20
N ALA A 268 -43.35 -15.05 14.32
CA ALA A 268 -43.43 -14.02 13.28
C ALA A 268 -43.53 -12.57 13.82
N ASP A 269 -43.92 -12.38 15.09
CA ASP A 269 -44.25 -11.09 15.67
C ASP A 269 -43.44 -10.71 16.93
N GLU A 270 -42.97 -11.69 17.69
CA GLU A 270 -42.25 -11.52 18.96
C GLU A 270 -41.08 -12.52 19.14
N ILE A 271 -40.06 -12.10 19.90
CA ILE A 271 -38.94 -12.92 20.34
C ILE A 271 -38.97 -13.08 21.86
N SER A 272 -38.89 -14.33 22.34
CA SER A 272 -38.92 -14.66 23.76
C SER A 272 -37.51 -14.95 24.29
N THR A 273 -37.11 -14.23 25.34
CA THR A 273 -35.85 -14.42 26.06
C THR A 273 -36.10 -14.95 27.47
N LYS A 274 -35.09 -15.61 28.05
CA LYS A 274 -35.03 -15.98 29.45
C LYS A 274 -33.85 -15.29 30.13
N GLU A 275 -34.15 -14.49 31.13
CA GLU A 275 -33.19 -13.84 32.02
C GLU A 275 -32.47 -14.90 32.87
N ARG A 276 -31.13 -14.87 32.91
CA ARG A 276 -30.29 -15.85 33.63
C ARG A 276 -30.38 -15.72 35.14
N GLU A 277 -30.46 -14.50 35.67
CA GLU A 277 -30.47 -14.23 37.12
C GLU A 277 -31.83 -14.55 37.75
N THR A 278 -32.91 -14.05 37.16
CA THR A 278 -34.28 -14.18 37.69
C THR A 278 -34.97 -15.47 37.24
N GLY A 279 -34.51 -16.08 36.15
CA GLY A 279 -35.18 -17.18 35.46
C GLY A 279 -36.47 -16.78 34.72
N LYS A 280 -36.84 -15.49 34.71
CA LYS A 280 -38.04 -14.93 34.09
C LYS A 280 -37.97 -15.03 32.57
N ILE A 281 -39.12 -15.25 31.93
CA ILE A 281 -39.28 -15.16 30.48
C ILE A 281 -39.88 -13.80 30.13
N VAL A 282 -39.34 -13.15 29.10
CA VAL A 282 -39.80 -11.87 28.55
C VAL A 282 -39.90 -12.00 27.03
N SER A 283 -41.07 -11.68 26.47
CA SER A 283 -41.22 -11.47 25.03
C SER A 283 -41.10 -9.99 24.69
N GLU A 284 -40.50 -9.68 23.53
CA GLU A 284 -40.50 -8.35 22.93
C GLU A 284 -40.96 -8.44 21.46
N PRO A 285 -41.82 -7.53 20.98
CA PRO A 285 -42.22 -7.48 19.58
C PRO A 285 -41.07 -6.94 18.71
N TYR A 286 -40.93 -7.42 17.47
CA TYR A 286 -39.82 -7.01 16.59
C TYR A 286 -40.23 -6.77 15.13
N GLY A 287 -39.31 -6.15 14.38
CA GLY A 287 -39.40 -5.92 12.93
C GLY A 287 -38.43 -6.78 12.10
N MET A 288 -37.23 -7.04 12.62
CA MET A 288 -36.26 -8.01 12.07
C MET A 288 -35.43 -8.66 13.20
N VAL A 289 -35.15 -9.97 13.11
CA VAL A 289 -34.19 -10.69 13.97
C VAL A 289 -33.01 -11.17 13.14
N VAL A 290 -31.77 -10.94 13.62
CA VAL A 290 -30.53 -11.47 13.03
C VAL A 290 -29.84 -12.42 14.02
N TRP A 291 -29.67 -13.67 13.61
CA TRP A 291 -29.05 -14.73 14.39
C TRP A 291 -27.57 -14.90 14.02
N SER A 292 -26.69 -14.29 14.80
CA SER A 292 -25.23 -14.32 14.58
C SER A 292 -24.48 -15.33 15.48
N THR A 293 -25.18 -15.98 16.41
CA THR A 293 -24.60 -16.92 17.39
C THR A 293 -24.61 -18.38 16.96
N GLY A 294 -23.56 -19.12 17.35
CA GLY A 294 -23.47 -20.57 17.24
C GLY A 294 -23.15 -21.11 15.85
N ILE A 295 -22.31 -22.15 15.81
CA ILE A 295 -22.02 -22.93 14.59
C ILE A 295 -22.19 -24.43 14.85
N GLY A 296 -22.53 -25.19 13.81
CA GLY A 296 -22.77 -26.63 13.89
C GLY A 296 -22.37 -27.40 12.63
N SER A 297 -21.96 -28.66 12.84
CA SER A 297 -21.57 -29.60 11.77
C SER A 297 -22.69 -29.78 10.74
N ARG A 298 -22.36 -29.68 9.44
CA ARG A 298 -23.30 -29.91 8.33
C ARG A 298 -23.80 -31.37 8.31
N PRO A 299 -25.02 -31.67 7.80
CA PRO A 299 -25.60 -33.03 7.83
C PRO A 299 -24.67 -34.10 7.28
N VAL A 300 -24.13 -33.93 6.06
CA VAL A 300 -23.17 -34.85 5.44
C VAL A 300 -21.95 -35.18 6.30
N ILE A 301 -21.51 -34.27 7.18
CA ILE A 301 -20.43 -34.50 8.13
C ILE A 301 -20.91 -35.27 9.36
N LYS A 302 -22.12 -35.01 9.87
CA LYS A 302 -22.72 -35.82 10.95
C LYS A 302 -22.91 -37.28 10.50
N ASP A 303 -23.37 -37.49 9.27
CA ASP A 303 -23.61 -38.82 8.72
C ASP A 303 -22.29 -39.56 8.44
N PHE A 304 -21.28 -38.86 7.92
CA PHE A 304 -19.91 -39.38 7.81
C PHE A 304 -19.32 -39.73 9.19
N MET A 305 -19.50 -38.87 10.21
CA MET A 305 -19.05 -39.14 11.58
C MET A 305 -19.69 -40.41 12.17
N GLN A 306 -20.94 -40.72 11.86
CA GLN A 306 -21.56 -41.99 12.27
C GLN A 306 -20.84 -43.20 11.65
N GLN A 307 -20.53 -43.17 10.35
CA GLN A 307 -19.83 -44.26 9.65
C GLN A 307 -18.46 -44.58 10.27
N ILE A 308 -17.69 -43.55 10.64
CA ILE A 308 -16.30 -43.69 11.14
C ILE A 308 -16.21 -43.85 12.67
N GLY A 309 -17.31 -44.17 13.36
CA GLY A 309 -17.34 -44.35 14.81
C GLY A 309 -17.23 -43.06 15.64
N GLN A 310 -17.34 -41.88 15.01
CA GLN A 310 -17.29 -40.57 15.67
C GLN A 310 -18.67 -39.96 16.00
N GLY A 311 -19.77 -40.64 15.69
CA GLY A 311 -21.14 -40.08 15.74
C GLY A 311 -21.62 -39.51 17.09
N GLN A 312 -20.91 -39.79 18.19
CA GLN A 312 -21.17 -39.21 19.52
C GLN A 312 -20.45 -37.86 19.77
N ARG A 313 -19.53 -37.44 18.89
CA ARG A 313 -18.87 -36.13 18.97
C ARG A 313 -19.76 -35.04 18.35
N ARG A 314 -19.68 -33.80 18.85
CA ARG A 314 -20.40 -32.64 18.28
C ARG A 314 -19.81 -32.15 16.95
N VAL A 315 -18.51 -32.40 16.72
CA VAL A 315 -17.71 -31.96 15.57
C VAL A 315 -16.69 -33.04 15.23
N LEU A 316 -16.31 -33.12 13.95
CA LEU A 316 -15.37 -34.11 13.44
C LEU A 316 -13.99 -33.93 14.08
N ALA A 317 -13.41 -35.01 14.60
CA ALA A 317 -12.08 -35.01 15.20
C ALA A 317 -10.99 -35.39 14.21
N THR A 318 -9.91 -34.61 14.24
CA THR A 318 -8.65 -34.88 13.55
C THR A 318 -7.48 -35.02 14.52
N ASP A 319 -6.43 -35.71 14.08
CA ASP A 319 -5.14 -35.72 14.76
C ASP A 319 -4.35 -34.42 14.52
N GLU A 320 -3.15 -34.33 15.10
CA GLU A 320 -2.31 -33.13 15.00
C GLU A 320 -1.66 -32.94 13.61
N TRP A 321 -1.92 -33.83 12.65
CA TRP A 321 -1.60 -33.67 11.21
C TRP A 321 -2.84 -33.41 10.35
N LEU A 322 -3.98 -33.11 11.00
CA LEU A 322 -5.28 -32.81 10.39
C LEU A 322 -5.91 -34.01 9.66
N ARG A 323 -5.47 -35.24 9.98
CA ARG A 323 -6.06 -36.49 9.48
C ARG A 323 -7.28 -36.85 10.33
N VAL A 324 -8.35 -37.33 9.72
CA VAL A 324 -9.57 -37.74 10.44
C VAL A 324 -9.30 -38.98 11.29
N GLU A 325 -9.67 -38.94 12.57
CA GLU A 325 -9.54 -40.11 13.44
C GLU A 325 -10.45 -41.25 12.95
N GLY A 326 -9.89 -42.45 12.78
CA GLY A 326 -10.64 -43.64 12.33
C GLY A 326 -10.84 -43.75 10.82
N CYS A 327 -10.29 -42.84 9.99
CA CYS A 327 -10.45 -42.90 8.54
C CYS A 327 -9.16 -42.54 7.78
N ASP A 328 -8.48 -43.54 7.21
CA ASP A 328 -7.25 -43.33 6.45
C ASP A 328 -7.50 -42.64 5.10
N GLY A 329 -6.55 -41.77 4.71
CA GLY A 329 -6.64 -40.97 3.49
C GLY A 329 -7.58 -39.76 3.57
N VAL A 330 -8.30 -39.56 4.68
CA VAL A 330 -9.20 -38.41 4.87
C VAL A 330 -8.60 -37.37 5.81
N TYR A 331 -8.70 -36.10 5.42
CA TYR A 331 -8.26 -34.93 6.17
C TYR A 331 -9.43 -33.95 6.37
N ALA A 332 -9.40 -33.14 7.42
CA ALA A 332 -10.44 -32.12 7.63
C ALA A 332 -9.89 -30.79 8.18
N LEU A 333 -10.46 -29.67 7.70
CA LEU A 333 -9.91 -28.33 7.84
C LEU A 333 -10.99 -27.26 8.12
N GLY A 334 -10.63 -26.23 8.89
CA GLY A 334 -11.52 -25.14 9.30
C GLY A 334 -12.65 -25.61 10.22
N ASP A 335 -13.73 -24.83 10.28
CA ASP A 335 -14.91 -25.05 11.14
C ASP A 335 -15.56 -26.44 11.00
N THR A 336 -15.22 -27.20 9.94
CA THR A 336 -15.56 -28.61 9.74
C THR A 336 -15.17 -29.52 10.91
N ALA A 337 -14.02 -29.23 11.55
CA ALA A 337 -13.32 -30.17 12.40
C ALA A 337 -12.57 -29.50 13.55
N THR A 338 -12.25 -30.29 14.58
CA THR A 338 -11.37 -29.88 15.68
C THR A 338 -10.21 -30.86 15.84
N ILE A 339 -9.08 -30.37 16.35
CA ILE A 339 -7.90 -31.19 16.61
C ILE A 339 -8.07 -31.84 17.98
N ASN A 340 -8.24 -33.15 18.01
CA ASN A 340 -8.26 -33.96 19.22
C ASN A 340 -6.82 -34.15 19.71
N GLN A 341 -6.25 -33.10 20.30
CA GLN A 341 -4.86 -33.08 20.78
C GLN A 341 -4.63 -34.25 21.74
N ARG A 342 -3.70 -35.14 21.41
CA ARG A 342 -3.41 -36.35 22.19
C ARG A 342 -2.93 -36.01 23.60
N ARG A 343 -3.40 -36.78 24.58
CA ARG A 343 -3.03 -36.64 26.00
C ARG A 343 -1.64 -37.20 26.26
N VAL A 344 -0.84 -36.52 27.09
CA VAL A 344 0.48 -37.01 27.49
C VAL A 344 0.35 -38.22 28.43
N MET A 345 -0.71 -38.26 29.25
CA MET A 345 -0.97 -39.36 30.17
C MET A 345 -1.39 -40.67 29.48
N GLU A 346 -1.92 -40.61 28.26
CA GLU A 346 -2.22 -41.80 27.44
C GLU A 346 -0.94 -42.50 26.93
N ASP A 347 0.14 -41.77 26.74
CA ASP A 347 1.40 -42.29 26.20
C ASP A 347 2.54 -42.30 27.25
N ILE A 348 2.25 -41.95 28.51
CA ILE A 348 3.24 -41.74 29.58
C ILE A 348 4.23 -42.90 29.75
N ALA A 349 3.77 -44.15 29.69
CA ALA A 349 4.63 -45.34 29.77
C ALA A 349 5.46 -45.57 28.51
N ALA A 350 4.90 -45.29 27.32
CA ALA A 350 5.64 -45.34 26.06
C ALA A 350 6.70 -44.22 25.97
N ILE A 351 6.42 -43.04 26.54
CA ILE A 351 7.36 -41.94 26.68
C ILE A 351 8.50 -42.33 27.64
N PHE A 352 8.17 -42.88 28.81
CA PHE A 352 9.14 -43.36 29.80
C PHE A 352 10.09 -44.40 29.19
N ASN A 353 9.55 -45.46 28.58
CA ASN A 353 10.33 -46.53 27.96
C ASN A 353 11.14 -46.08 26.72
N LYS A 354 10.78 -44.94 26.07
CA LYS A 354 11.58 -44.36 24.98
C LYS A 354 12.70 -43.44 25.49
N ALA A 355 12.58 -42.96 26.73
CA ALA A 355 13.61 -42.18 27.42
C ALA A 355 14.63 -43.10 28.10
N ASP A 356 14.17 -44.15 28.78
CA ASP A 356 15.00 -45.15 29.45
C ASP A 356 15.71 -46.06 28.44
N LYS A 357 16.86 -45.58 27.94
CA LYS A 357 17.72 -46.33 27.00
C LYS A 357 18.56 -47.41 27.69
N GLY A 358 18.58 -47.45 29.02
CA GLY A 358 19.29 -48.45 29.80
C GLY A 358 18.43 -49.64 30.25
N ASN A 359 17.09 -49.50 30.17
CA ASN A 359 16.13 -50.30 30.93
C ASN A 359 16.43 -50.31 32.44
N THR A 360 16.88 -49.17 32.99
CA THR A 360 17.22 -49.02 34.42
C THR A 360 16.00 -48.87 35.33
N GLY A 361 14.79 -48.64 34.77
CA GLY A 361 13.56 -48.41 35.52
C GLY A 361 13.45 -47.01 36.13
N THR A 362 14.46 -46.16 35.90
CA THR A 362 14.58 -44.78 36.38
C THR A 362 15.14 -43.88 35.29
N LEU A 363 14.69 -42.63 35.26
CA LEU A 363 15.17 -41.60 34.34
C LEU A 363 16.05 -40.58 35.06
N ASN A 364 17.23 -40.31 34.50
CA ASN A 364 18.06 -39.17 34.89
C ASN A 364 17.89 -37.98 33.91
N LYS A 365 18.48 -36.83 34.26
CA LYS A 365 18.42 -35.57 33.50
C LYS A 365 18.89 -35.70 32.04
N LYS A 366 19.88 -36.56 31.74
CA LYS A 366 20.46 -36.71 30.38
C LYS A 366 19.52 -37.50 29.48
N ASP A 367 18.99 -38.61 29.98
CA ASP A 367 18.08 -39.49 29.23
C ASP A 367 16.79 -38.77 28.89
N PHE A 368 16.20 -38.09 29.89
CA PHE A 368 15.00 -37.32 29.69
C PHE A 368 15.20 -36.14 28.72
N ASN A 369 16.29 -35.35 28.87
CA ASN A 369 16.62 -34.28 27.92
C ASN A 369 16.73 -34.76 26.46
N SER A 370 17.05 -36.05 26.23
CA SER A 370 17.13 -36.62 24.89
C SER A 370 15.77 -36.84 24.20
N VAL A 371 14.66 -36.76 24.93
CA VAL A 371 13.28 -36.86 24.40
C VAL A 371 12.43 -35.60 24.61
N VAL A 372 12.79 -34.69 25.53
CA VAL A 372 12.03 -33.45 25.85
C VAL A 372 11.55 -32.69 24.61
N LYS A 373 12.41 -32.51 23.61
CA LYS A 373 12.06 -31.77 22.39
C LYS A 373 10.95 -32.46 21.59
N ASP A 374 11.01 -33.78 21.48
CA ASP A 374 9.99 -34.60 20.81
C ASP A 374 8.69 -34.68 21.63
N ILE A 375 8.78 -34.67 22.97
CA ILE A 375 7.63 -34.56 23.88
C ILE A 375 6.90 -33.23 23.65
N CYS A 376 7.56 -32.07 23.76
CA CYS A 376 6.90 -30.78 23.54
C CYS A 376 6.40 -30.60 22.09
N GLN A 377 7.12 -31.15 21.10
CA GLN A 377 6.64 -31.15 19.71
C GLN A 377 5.38 -32.00 19.54
N ARG A 378 5.24 -33.13 20.24
CA ARG A 378 4.05 -34.00 20.20
C ARG A 378 2.88 -33.43 21.02
N TYR A 379 3.14 -32.99 22.26
CA TYR A 379 2.19 -32.61 23.30
C TYR A 379 2.39 -31.13 23.72
N PRO A 380 1.73 -30.16 23.06
CA PRO A 380 1.96 -28.74 23.30
C PRO A 380 1.51 -28.29 24.70
N GLN A 381 0.56 -29.01 25.32
CA GLN A 381 0.09 -28.74 26.68
C GLN A 381 1.22 -28.83 27.72
N VAL A 382 2.29 -29.61 27.44
CA VAL A 382 3.50 -29.67 28.28
C VAL A 382 4.18 -28.30 28.32
N GLU A 383 4.37 -27.66 27.18
CA GLU A 383 5.01 -26.34 27.09
C GLU A 383 4.13 -25.23 27.71
N LEU A 384 2.80 -25.33 27.55
CA LEU A 384 1.85 -24.41 28.17
C LEU A 384 1.86 -24.52 29.71
N TYR A 385 1.89 -25.73 30.26
CA TYR A 385 1.98 -25.97 31.70
C TYR A 385 3.28 -25.42 32.31
N LEU A 386 4.42 -25.63 31.66
CA LEU A 386 5.70 -25.06 32.09
C LEU A 386 5.68 -23.53 32.13
N LYS A 387 5.17 -22.90 31.07
CA LYS A 387 5.07 -21.43 30.98
C LYS A 387 4.15 -20.86 32.06
N LYS A 388 2.97 -21.46 32.24
CA LYS A 388 2.00 -21.08 33.29
C LYS A 388 2.63 -21.13 34.69
N ASN A 389 3.38 -22.19 34.98
CA ASN A 389 3.99 -22.43 36.29
C ASN A 389 5.41 -21.81 36.42
N LYS A 390 5.82 -20.94 35.48
CA LYS A 390 7.14 -20.27 35.43
C LYS A 390 8.36 -21.21 35.48
N LEU A 391 8.19 -22.48 35.09
CA LEU A 391 9.23 -23.51 35.18
C LEU A 391 10.20 -23.39 33.99
N LYS A 392 11.41 -22.86 34.24
CA LYS A 392 12.47 -22.64 33.22
C LYS A 392 12.75 -23.89 32.34
N ASN A 393 12.56 -25.12 32.86
CA ASN A 393 12.67 -26.38 32.12
C ASN A 393 11.87 -27.51 32.81
N ILE A 394 11.51 -28.57 32.09
CA ILE A 394 10.87 -29.77 32.66
C ILE A 394 11.77 -30.47 33.71
N ALA A 395 13.10 -30.29 33.64
CA ALA A 395 13.99 -30.76 34.71
C ALA A 395 13.64 -30.17 36.10
N ASN A 396 13.02 -28.99 36.15
CA ASN A 396 12.54 -28.39 37.41
C ASN A 396 11.21 -29.02 37.85
N LEU A 397 10.32 -29.34 36.91
CA LEU A 397 9.07 -30.08 37.13
C LEU A 397 9.35 -31.45 37.75
N LEU A 398 10.43 -32.12 37.32
CA LEU A 398 10.88 -33.38 37.89
C LEU A 398 11.48 -33.20 39.30
N LYS A 399 12.28 -32.16 39.54
CA LYS A 399 12.78 -31.83 40.89
C LYS A 399 11.65 -31.57 41.88
N SER A 400 10.63 -30.78 41.52
CA SER A 400 9.48 -30.49 42.38
C SER A 400 8.65 -31.73 42.76
N ALA A 401 8.76 -32.82 42.01
CA ALA A 401 8.10 -34.10 42.29
C ALA A 401 9.01 -35.14 42.97
N ASN A 402 10.31 -34.85 43.16
CA ASN A 402 11.30 -35.84 43.62
C ASN A 402 12.18 -35.38 44.80
N GLY A 403 12.24 -34.08 45.08
CA GLY A 403 13.20 -33.51 46.03
C GLY A 403 14.58 -33.33 45.41
N GLU A 404 15.63 -33.56 46.20
CA GLU A 404 17.04 -33.47 45.73
C GLU A 404 17.48 -34.68 44.89
N ASP A 405 16.74 -35.79 44.96
CA ASP A 405 17.08 -37.04 44.26
C ASP A 405 17.11 -36.85 42.74
N THR A 406 18.16 -37.38 42.10
CA THR A 406 18.50 -37.15 40.70
C THR A 406 17.91 -38.17 39.73
N GLN A 407 17.22 -39.19 40.23
CA GLN A 407 16.56 -40.23 39.42
C GLN A 407 15.05 -40.29 39.68
N VAL A 408 14.24 -40.39 38.61
CA VAL A 408 12.78 -40.40 38.69
C VAL A 408 12.22 -41.71 38.16
N ASN A 409 11.42 -42.42 38.96
CA ASN A 409 10.72 -43.65 38.55
C ASN A 409 9.42 -43.33 37.77
N ILE A 410 8.79 -44.35 37.18
CA ILE A 410 7.58 -44.17 36.36
C ILE A 410 6.38 -43.59 37.12
N GLU A 411 6.30 -43.79 38.44
CA GLU A 411 5.19 -43.30 39.26
C GLU A 411 5.31 -41.80 39.56
N LYS A 412 6.48 -41.35 40.01
CA LYS A 412 6.78 -39.92 40.17
C LYS A 412 6.74 -39.19 38.83
N PHE A 413 7.14 -39.84 37.73
CA PHE A 413 7.01 -39.30 36.37
C PHE A 413 5.54 -39.10 35.95
N LYS A 414 4.65 -40.06 36.24
CA LYS A 414 3.19 -39.91 36.08
C LYS A 414 2.64 -38.77 36.93
N GLN A 415 3.04 -38.71 38.21
CA GLN A 415 2.57 -37.66 39.14
C GLN A 415 2.92 -36.27 38.62
N ALA A 416 4.18 -36.04 38.23
CA ALA A 416 4.66 -34.74 37.79
C ALA A 416 4.00 -34.22 36.49
N LEU A 417 3.51 -35.11 35.63
CA LEU A 417 2.81 -34.76 34.38
C LEU A 417 1.28 -34.93 34.45
N SER A 418 0.73 -35.34 35.58
CA SER A 418 -0.71 -35.65 35.74
C SER A 418 -1.63 -34.47 35.44
N GLU A 419 -1.27 -33.25 35.88
CA GLU A 419 -2.04 -32.04 35.63
C GLU A 419 -1.86 -31.46 34.21
N VAL A 420 -0.86 -31.91 33.45
CA VAL A 420 -0.47 -31.26 32.18
C VAL A 420 -1.59 -31.29 31.14
N ASP A 421 -2.35 -32.39 31.06
CA ASP A 421 -3.47 -32.52 30.12
C ASP A 421 -4.67 -31.61 30.47
N SER A 422 -4.72 -31.02 31.68
CA SER A 422 -5.71 -29.99 32.03
C SER A 422 -5.46 -28.64 31.32
N GLN A 423 -4.27 -28.43 30.74
CA GLN A 423 -3.90 -27.20 30.02
C GLN A 423 -4.16 -27.29 28.51
N MET A 424 -4.86 -28.33 28.04
CA MET A 424 -5.39 -28.39 26.68
C MET A 424 -6.40 -27.27 26.41
N LYS A 425 -6.28 -26.64 25.25
CA LYS A 425 -7.29 -25.73 24.68
C LYS A 425 -7.55 -26.13 23.24
N ASN A 426 -8.82 -26.24 22.86
CA ASN A 426 -9.22 -26.39 21.47
C ASN A 426 -8.96 -25.08 20.70
N LEU A 427 -8.73 -25.17 19.39
CA LEU A 427 -8.56 -23.99 18.56
C LEU A 427 -9.92 -23.34 18.26
N PRO A 428 -10.01 -21.99 18.22
CA PRO A 428 -11.25 -21.30 17.89
C PRO A 428 -11.57 -21.41 16.39
N ALA A 429 -12.86 -21.64 16.07
CA ALA A 429 -13.35 -21.67 14.70
C ALA A 429 -13.26 -20.27 14.07
N THR A 430 -12.21 -20.06 13.27
CA THR A 430 -11.85 -18.75 12.71
C THR A 430 -11.22 -18.87 11.34
N ALA A 431 -11.43 -17.86 10.50
CA ALA A 431 -10.72 -17.65 9.23
C ALA A 431 -9.19 -17.77 9.39
N GLN A 432 -8.64 -17.28 10.51
CA GLN A 432 -7.21 -17.27 10.80
C GLN A 432 -6.67 -18.70 11.05
N VAL A 433 -7.39 -19.54 11.80
CA VAL A 433 -7.05 -20.96 12.00
C VAL A 433 -7.23 -21.75 10.69
N ALA A 434 -8.38 -21.60 10.02
CA ALA A 434 -8.70 -22.31 8.78
C ALA A 434 -7.66 -22.04 7.67
N SER A 435 -7.27 -20.77 7.48
CA SER A 435 -6.26 -20.36 6.51
C SER A 435 -4.87 -20.94 6.84
N GLN A 436 -4.48 -20.97 8.11
CA GLN A 436 -3.22 -21.60 8.54
C GLN A 436 -3.23 -23.12 8.35
N GLN A 437 -4.34 -23.78 8.66
CA GLN A 437 -4.51 -25.23 8.44
C GLN A 437 -4.38 -25.61 6.96
N GLY A 438 -5.06 -24.88 6.05
CA GLY A 438 -4.92 -25.09 4.60
C GLY A 438 -3.49 -24.89 4.10
N LYS A 439 -2.82 -23.81 4.52
CA LYS A 439 -1.42 -23.50 4.19
C LYS A 439 -0.43 -24.51 4.77
N TYR A 440 -0.72 -25.09 5.94
CA TYR A 440 0.05 -26.17 6.54
C TYR A 440 -0.09 -27.47 5.75
N LEU A 441 -1.33 -27.90 5.45
CA LEU A 441 -1.57 -29.16 4.78
C LEU A 441 -0.99 -29.16 3.36
N ALA A 442 -1.18 -28.06 2.62
CA ALA A 442 -0.57 -27.89 1.30
C ALA A 442 0.96 -27.99 1.33
N LYS A 443 1.63 -27.45 2.36
CA LYS A 443 3.08 -27.61 2.56
C LYS A 443 3.49 -29.06 2.84
N CYS A 444 2.68 -29.83 3.56
CA CYS A 444 2.92 -31.25 3.79
C CYS A 444 2.82 -32.05 2.48
N PHE A 445 1.77 -31.83 1.71
CA PHE A 445 1.56 -32.47 0.40
C PHE A 445 2.65 -32.09 -0.63
N ASN A 446 3.07 -30.82 -0.67
CA ASN A 446 4.22 -30.38 -1.48
C ASN A 446 5.56 -31.02 -1.08
N LYS A 447 5.64 -31.65 0.10
CA LYS A 447 6.86 -32.29 0.63
C LYS A 447 6.76 -33.82 0.76
N MET A 448 5.63 -34.44 0.42
CA MET A 448 5.29 -35.81 0.84
C MET A 448 6.43 -36.83 0.64
N GLU A 449 6.90 -36.99 -0.60
CA GLU A 449 7.97 -37.93 -0.96
C GLU A 449 9.30 -37.65 -0.22
N LYS A 450 9.65 -36.37 -0.06
CA LYS A 450 10.85 -35.95 0.68
C LYS A 450 10.74 -36.28 2.17
N CYS A 451 9.57 -36.12 2.76
CA CYS A 451 9.30 -36.39 4.17
C CYS A 451 9.00 -37.87 4.48
N GLU A 452 8.73 -38.69 3.47
CA GLU A 452 8.81 -40.15 3.58
C GLU A 452 10.27 -40.62 3.65
N LYS A 453 11.13 -40.11 2.75
CA LYS A 453 12.57 -40.44 2.72
C LYS A 453 13.36 -39.85 3.90
N LYS A 454 13.02 -38.65 4.37
CA LYS A 454 13.64 -37.96 5.51
C LYS A 454 12.58 -37.27 6.38
N PRO A 455 12.01 -37.98 7.37
CA PRO A 455 10.97 -37.44 8.26
C PRO A 455 11.41 -36.19 9.03
N GLU A 456 10.61 -35.12 8.97
CA GLU A 456 10.86 -33.85 9.66
C GLU A 456 10.19 -33.78 11.05
N GLY A 457 9.27 -34.70 11.37
CA GLY A 457 8.41 -34.67 12.57
C GLY A 457 8.99 -35.31 13.83
N PRO A 458 8.24 -35.27 14.96
CA PRO A 458 8.67 -35.84 16.24
C PRO A 458 8.79 -37.38 16.22
N LEU A 459 9.45 -37.95 17.23
CA LEU A 459 9.49 -39.40 17.46
C LEU A 459 8.09 -40.03 17.62
N ARG A 460 7.92 -41.28 17.17
CA ARG A 460 6.73 -42.08 17.48
C ARG A 460 6.93 -42.80 18.80
N PHE A 461 6.19 -42.43 19.84
CA PHE A 461 6.32 -43.06 21.16
C PHE A 461 5.78 -44.50 21.19
N ARG A 462 4.57 -44.75 20.68
CA ARG A 462 4.00 -46.10 20.51
C ARG A 462 4.50 -46.84 19.24
N GLY A 463 5.75 -46.67 18.84
CA GLY A 463 6.27 -47.32 17.63
C GLY A 463 7.70 -46.93 17.26
N GLU A 464 8.01 -47.03 15.97
CA GLU A 464 9.34 -46.83 15.41
C GLU A 464 9.47 -45.55 14.57
N GLY A 465 10.71 -45.06 14.47
CA GLY A 465 11.06 -43.88 13.68
C GLY A 465 10.38 -42.58 14.13
N ARG A 466 10.13 -41.70 13.14
CA ARG A 466 9.55 -40.36 13.31
C ARG A 466 8.26 -40.20 12.52
N HIS A 467 7.47 -39.20 12.87
CA HIS A 467 6.36 -38.71 12.05
C HIS A 467 6.91 -37.96 10.82
N ARG A 468 6.23 -38.07 9.67
CA ARG A 468 6.70 -37.49 8.38
C ARG A 468 6.92 -35.98 8.48
N PHE A 469 5.98 -35.27 9.10
CA PHE A 469 5.96 -33.82 9.23
C PHE A 469 5.94 -33.40 10.70
N GLN A 470 6.36 -32.17 10.98
CA GLN A 470 5.99 -31.51 12.24
C GLN A 470 4.45 -31.37 12.32
N PRO A 471 3.82 -31.53 13.49
CA PRO A 471 2.37 -31.38 13.64
C PRO A 471 1.93 -29.91 13.46
N PHE A 472 0.63 -29.70 13.26
CA PHE A 472 0.05 -28.37 13.14
C PHE A 472 0.20 -27.58 14.45
N ARG A 473 0.63 -26.33 14.31
CA ARG A 473 0.74 -25.35 15.39
C ARG A 473 0.16 -24.04 14.89
N TYR A 474 -1.00 -23.67 15.43
CA TYR A 474 -1.62 -22.38 15.21
C TYR A 474 -0.74 -21.28 15.83
N ARG A 475 -0.50 -20.20 15.06
CA ARG A 475 0.07 -18.96 15.58
C ARG A 475 -1.02 -17.90 15.57
N HIS A 476 -1.41 -17.43 16.75
CA HIS A 476 -2.28 -16.28 16.87
C HIS A 476 -1.55 -15.02 16.35
N PHE A 477 -2.23 -14.24 15.52
CA PHE A 477 -1.72 -12.98 14.95
C PHE A 477 -2.42 -11.72 15.53
N GLY A 478 -3.29 -11.90 16.51
CA GLY A 478 -4.21 -10.87 16.99
C GLY A 478 -5.63 -11.04 16.46
N SER A 479 -6.53 -10.24 17.02
CA SER A 479 -7.96 -10.13 16.72
C SER A 479 -8.35 -8.66 16.59
N PHE A 480 -9.42 -8.38 15.84
CA PHE A 480 -10.03 -7.05 15.72
C PHE A 480 -11.53 -7.19 15.94
N ALA A 481 -12.16 -6.17 16.51
CA ALA A 481 -13.60 -5.99 16.59
C ALA A 481 -13.93 -4.52 16.29
N PRO A 482 -14.40 -4.19 15.07
CA PRO A 482 -15.10 -2.94 14.79
C PRO A 482 -16.28 -2.73 15.74
N LEU A 483 -16.42 -1.50 16.23
CA LEU A 483 -17.42 -1.09 17.23
C LEU A 483 -18.31 0.07 16.72
N GLY A 484 -18.18 0.50 15.46
CA GLY A 484 -18.90 1.64 14.90
C GLY A 484 -18.34 3.00 15.34
N GLY A 485 -18.90 4.09 14.81
CA GLY A 485 -18.42 5.46 15.02
C GLY A 485 -16.95 5.68 14.62
N GLU A 486 -16.50 5.03 13.53
CA GLU A 486 -15.09 4.91 13.11
C GLU A 486 -14.13 4.24 14.12
N GLN A 487 -14.63 3.52 15.13
CA GLN A 487 -13.78 2.93 16.18
C GLN A 487 -13.70 1.40 16.04
N THR A 488 -12.47 0.87 16.08
CA THR A 488 -12.18 -0.56 16.19
C THR A 488 -11.35 -0.81 17.45
N ALA A 489 -11.62 -1.91 18.14
CA ALA A 489 -10.73 -2.49 19.13
C ALA A 489 -9.81 -3.54 18.49
N ALA A 490 -8.54 -3.56 18.89
CA ALA A 490 -7.52 -4.47 18.42
C ALA A 490 -6.77 -5.10 19.60
N GLU A 491 -6.63 -6.42 19.58
CA GLU A 491 -5.78 -7.18 20.50
C GLU A 491 -4.68 -7.85 19.68
N LEU A 492 -3.42 -7.50 19.92
CA LEU A 492 -2.27 -8.04 19.20
C LEU A 492 -1.35 -8.86 20.13
N PRO A 493 -0.57 -9.82 19.58
CA PRO A 493 0.25 -10.72 20.40
C PRO A 493 1.31 -9.97 21.22
N GLY A 494 1.26 -10.15 22.55
CA GLY A 494 2.18 -9.50 23.50
C GLY A 494 1.51 -8.54 24.48
N ASP A 495 0.27 -8.80 24.89
CA ASP A 495 -0.53 -7.94 25.79
C ASP A 495 -0.75 -6.51 25.25
N TRP A 496 -0.85 -6.41 23.92
CA TRP A 496 -1.00 -5.13 23.23
C TRP A 496 -2.46 -4.92 22.83
N VAL A 497 -3.19 -4.14 23.65
CA VAL A 497 -4.56 -3.71 23.40
C VAL A 497 -4.57 -2.26 22.93
N SER A 498 -5.29 -1.98 21.84
CA SER A 498 -5.52 -0.62 21.33
C SER A 498 -6.96 -0.46 20.84
N ILE A 499 -7.52 0.74 21.00
CA ILE A 499 -8.93 1.03 20.67
C ILE A 499 -9.01 2.43 20.03
N GLY A 500 -9.84 2.59 18.99
CA GLY A 500 -10.16 3.88 18.37
C GLY A 500 -9.77 3.97 16.89
N HIS A 501 -9.82 5.19 16.33
CA HIS A 501 -9.64 5.45 14.89
C HIS A 501 -8.28 4.95 14.34
N SER A 502 -7.20 5.00 15.13
CA SER A 502 -5.89 4.44 14.71
C SER A 502 -5.93 2.91 14.55
N SER A 503 -6.72 2.22 15.38
CA SER A 503 -7.00 0.79 15.25
C SER A 503 -7.99 0.47 14.13
N GLN A 504 -8.90 1.39 13.78
CA GLN A 504 -9.75 1.31 12.57
C GLN A 504 -8.90 1.33 11.30
N TRP A 505 -7.95 2.27 11.19
CA TRP A 505 -7.00 2.33 10.05
C TRP A 505 -6.07 1.11 9.99
N LEU A 506 -5.65 0.59 11.14
CA LEU A 506 -4.90 -0.67 11.21
C LEU A 506 -5.75 -1.87 10.77
N TRP A 507 -7.02 -1.94 11.16
CA TRP A 507 -7.97 -2.97 10.76
C TRP A 507 -8.17 -2.98 9.24
N TYR A 508 -8.53 -1.84 8.63
CA TYR A 508 -8.63 -1.69 7.17
C TYR A 508 -7.34 -2.12 6.47
N SER A 509 -6.18 -1.68 6.94
CA SER A 509 -4.88 -2.03 6.37
C SER A 509 -4.57 -3.54 6.47
N VAL A 510 -4.86 -4.16 7.61
CA VAL A 510 -4.68 -5.59 7.82
C VAL A 510 -5.63 -6.39 6.95
N TYR A 511 -6.90 -5.98 6.83
CA TYR A 511 -7.92 -6.70 6.06
C TYR A 511 -7.66 -6.58 4.56
N ALA A 512 -7.36 -5.38 4.06
CA ALA A 512 -6.91 -5.16 2.68
C ALA A 512 -5.71 -6.06 2.32
N SER A 513 -4.70 -6.16 3.21
CA SER A 513 -3.54 -7.05 3.01
C SER A 513 -3.82 -8.57 3.13
N LYS A 514 -5.09 -9.00 3.25
CA LYS A 514 -5.51 -10.41 3.19
C LYS A 514 -6.38 -10.74 1.98
N LEU A 515 -6.82 -9.74 1.22
CA LEU A 515 -7.58 -9.89 -0.01
C LEU A 515 -6.60 -10.22 -1.15
N ASN A 516 -6.38 -11.50 -1.42
CA ASN A 516 -5.36 -11.98 -2.37
C ASN A 516 -5.66 -11.67 -3.86
N GLY A 517 -6.79 -11.03 -4.17
CA GLY A 517 -7.12 -10.53 -5.51
C GLY A 517 -6.90 -9.01 -5.58
N SER A 518 -6.12 -8.54 -6.56
CA SER A 518 -5.79 -7.12 -6.74
C SER A 518 -7.01 -6.23 -6.94
N VAL A 519 -8.06 -6.76 -7.59
CA VAL A 519 -9.37 -6.08 -7.76
C VAL A 519 -10.12 -5.97 -6.44
N ILE A 520 -10.00 -6.96 -5.56
CA ILE A 520 -10.79 -7.09 -4.32
C ILE A 520 -10.18 -6.23 -3.21
N GLY A 521 -8.86 -6.29 -3.04
CA GLY A 521 -8.14 -5.36 -2.15
C GLY A 521 -8.40 -3.90 -2.53
N THR A 522 -8.40 -3.60 -3.83
CA THR A 522 -8.78 -2.30 -4.39
C THR A 522 -10.24 -1.94 -4.09
N ALA A 523 -11.19 -2.84 -4.33
CA ALA A 523 -12.62 -2.53 -4.17
C ALA A 523 -13.04 -2.35 -2.69
N VAL A 524 -12.47 -3.11 -1.75
CA VAL A 524 -12.67 -2.86 -0.31
C VAL A 524 -12.03 -1.55 0.10
N TYR A 525 -10.83 -1.25 -0.40
CA TYR A 525 -10.15 0.01 -0.10
C TYR A 525 -10.94 1.22 -0.61
N ILE A 526 -11.39 1.20 -1.87
CA ILE A 526 -12.26 2.23 -2.48
C ILE A 526 -13.56 2.39 -1.68
N ASN A 527 -14.24 1.30 -1.32
CA ASN A 527 -15.46 1.40 -0.52
C ASN A 527 -15.18 2.03 0.85
N SER A 528 -14.11 1.61 1.55
CA SER A 528 -13.72 2.20 2.83
C SER A 528 -13.35 3.69 2.72
N THR A 529 -12.71 4.12 1.63
CA THR A 529 -12.41 5.54 1.39
C THR A 529 -13.59 6.36 0.85
N THR A 530 -14.64 5.70 0.35
CA THR A 530 -15.91 6.33 -0.05
C THR A 530 -16.78 6.63 1.16
N TYR A 531 -16.78 5.77 2.19
CA TYR A 531 -17.56 5.98 3.41
C TYR A 531 -16.83 6.79 4.50
N ASN A 532 -15.51 6.61 4.72
CA ASN A 532 -14.80 7.15 5.89
C ASN A 532 -13.54 7.99 5.56
N VAL A 533 -13.67 9.15 4.88
CA VAL A 533 -12.54 10.08 4.68
C VAL A 533 -12.91 11.58 4.75
N PRO A 534 -12.44 12.25 5.81
CA PRO A 534 -11.89 13.59 5.71
C PRO A 534 -10.34 13.57 5.68
N SER A 535 -9.76 13.64 4.48
CA SER A 535 -8.34 13.95 4.20
C SER A 535 -7.20 13.08 4.79
N SER A 536 -6.93 11.89 4.21
CA SER A 536 -5.54 11.40 4.03
C SER A 536 -5.39 10.38 2.89
N LEU A 537 -4.87 10.80 1.72
CA LEU A 537 -4.88 10.02 0.47
C LEU A 537 -3.59 10.20 -0.36
N SER A 538 -2.46 9.61 0.05
CA SER A 538 -1.20 9.60 -0.74
C SER A 538 -0.39 8.30 -0.70
N LEU A 539 -1.01 7.19 -0.28
CA LEU A 539 -0.48 5.84 -0.50
C LEU A 539 -1.54 4.88 -1.05
N ALA A 540 -2.80 5.08 -0.63
CA ALA A 540 -4.02 4.79 -1.40
C ALA A 540 -3.79 4.87 -2.92
N ARG A 541 -3.16 5.98 -3.32
CA ARG A 541 -3.42 6.59 -4.61
C ARG A 541 -2.73 5.90 -5.79
N PHE A 542 -1.58 5.27 -5.58
CA PHE A 542 -0.78 4.68 -6.67
C PHE A 542 -1.36 3.40 -7.32
N ILE A 543 -2.47 2.82 -6.82
CA ILE A 543 -2.94 1.47 -7.24
C ILE A 543 -4.42 1.42 -7.69
N THR A 544 -5.23 2.43 -7.38
CA THR A 544 -6.72 2.37 -7.43
C THR A 544 -7.37 3.31 -8.47
N GLY A 545 -6.57 3.98 -9.31
CA GLY A 545 -7.00 5.19 -10.03
C GLY A 545 -6.97 6.46 -9.16
N ASP A 546 -6.52 6.30 -7.91
CA ASP A 546 -6.33 7.32 -6.92
C ASP A 546 -5.38 8.46 -7.35
N PHE A 547 -5.80 9.66 -7.76
CA PHE A 547 -4.89 10.84 -7.72
C PHE A 547 -5.58 12.06 -7.12
N ILE A 548 -4.84 12.85 -6.30
CA ILE A 548 -5.29 14.00 -5.46
C ILE A 548 -5.80 13.69 -4.01
N SER A 549 -4.92 13.71 -2.99
CA SER A 549 -5.10 14.39 -1.66
C SER A 549 -4.54 13.73 -0.37
N SER A 550 -3.24 13.49 -0.31
CA SER A 550 -2.45 14.08 0.79
C SER A 550 -1.11 14.57 0.26
N ARG A 551 -0.48 15.47 1.02
CA ARG A 551 0.84 16.03 0.68
C ARG A 551 1.87 14.88 0.73
N THR A 552 2.82 14.77 -0.19
CA THR A 552 3.36 15.78 -1.12
C THR A 552 3.86 15.12 -2.41
N ILE A 553 4.21 15.93 -3.41
CA ILE A 553 4.95 15.58 -4.65
C ILE A 553 4.08 14.91 -5.73
N MET A 554 3.92 15.63 -6.85
CA MET A 554 3.48 15.06 -8.14
C MET A 554 4.53 14.06 -8.63
N PRO A 555 4.15 12.96 -9.31
CA PRO A 555 5.13 12.16 -10.06
C PRO A 555 5.79 13.07 -11.11
N SER A 556 7.12 13.07 -11.13
CA SER A 556 7.89 13.82 -12.12
C SER A 556 7.64 13.25 -13.52
N GLY A 557 6.85 13.95 -14.34
CA GLY A 557 6.55 13.57 -15.72
C GLY A 557 5.24 14.09 -16.33
N CYS A 558 4.29 14.61 -15.53
CA CYS A 558 3.03 15.13 -16.07
C CYS A 558 3.22 16.48 -16.81
N SER A 559 3.42 16.42 -18.13
CA SER A 559 3.51 17.58 -19.02
C SER A 559 2.69 17.38 -20.30
N ILE A 560 2.21 18.47 -20.91
CA ILE A 560 1.40 18.44 -22.14
C ILE A 560 2.00 19.33 -23.25
N ARG A 561 1.91 18.87 -24.51
CA ARG A 561 2.36 19.59 -25.72
C ARG A 561 1.32 20.62 -26.16
N ALA A 562 0.05 20.24 -26.12
CA ALA A 562 -1.07 21.09 -26.51
C ALA A 562 -2.40 20.71 -25.83
N LEU A 563 -3.33 21.67 -25.82
CA LEU A 563 -4.68 21.60 -25.27
C LEU A 563 -5.64 22.29 -26.26
N TRP A 564 -6.78 21.66 -26.55
CA TRP A 564 -7.89 22.25 -27.30
C TRP A 564 -9.22 22.05 -26.56
N ILE A 565 -10.15 22.99 -26.74
CA ILE A 565 -11.52 22.89 -26.25
C ILE A 565 -12.44 23.12 -27.45
N ILE A 566 -13.32 22.16 -27.71
CA ILE A 566 -14.27 22.13 -28.84
C ILE A 566 -15.69 22.23 -28.26
N ASN A 567 -16.59 22.98 -28.91
CA ASN A 567 -18.00 23.09 -28.50
C ASN A 567 -18.90 22.04 -29.17
N ASN A 568 -20.19 22.04 -28.83
CA ASN A 568 -21.22 21.18 -29.43
C ASN A 568 -21.46 21.39 -30.94
N GLN A 569 -20.96 22.49 -31.51
CA GLN A 569 -20.94 22.78 -32.96
C GLN A 569 -19.65 22.29 -33.64
N ASP A 570 -18.83 21.50 -32.95
CA ASP A 570 -17.54 20.95 -33.39
C ASP A 570 -16.47 22.00 -33.76
N THR A 571 -16.63 23.24 -33.28
CA THR A 571 -15.66 24.33 -33.47
C THR A 571 -14.71 24.46 -32.28
N VAL A 572 -13.41 24.66 -32.54
CA VAL A 572 -12.41 24.98 -31.50
C VAL A 572 -12.72 26.35 -30.89
N VAL A 573 -13.17 26.36 -29.63
CA VAL A 573 -13.46 27.59 -28.88
C VAL A 573 -12.25 28.14 -28.14
N PHE A 574 -11.23 27.32 -27.88
CA PHE A 574 -9.96 27.72 -27.28
C PHE A 574 -8.85 26.72 -27.64
N SER A 575 -7.61 27.20 -27.83
CA SER A 575 -6.42 26.37 -27.96
C SER A 575 -5.22 26.94 -27.21
N ARG A 576 -4.35 26.06 -26.71
CA ARG A 576 -3.03 26.41 -26.14
C ARG A 576 -2.00 25.39 -26.59
N ARG A 577 -0.91 25.88 -27.19
CA ARG A 577 0.28 25.09 -27.55
C ARG A 577 1.43 25.50 -26.63
N PHE A 578 2.38 24.60 -26.37
CA PHE A 578 3.57 24.87 -25.56
C PHE A 578 4.85 24.70 -26.39
N PRO A 579 5.30 25.74 -27.13
CA PRO A 579 6.39 25.61 -28.12
C PRO A 579 7.74 25.16 -27.55
N VAL A 580 8.00 25.41 -26.27
CA VAL A 580 9.22 24.95 -25.58
C VAL A 580 9.19 23.43 -25.40
N VAL A 581 8.07 22.91 -24.87
CA VAL A 581 7.80 21.47 -24.70
C VAL A 581 7.83 20.76 -26.05
N GLU A 582 7.18 21.35 -27.05
CA GLU A 582 7.18 20.85 -28.42
C GLU A 582 8.61 20.75 -29.00
N LYS A 583 9.43 21.79 -28.83
CA LYS A 583 10.81 21.81 -29.34
C LYS A 583 11.69 20.78 -28.64
N GLN A 584 11.52 20.58 -27.32
CA GLN A 584 12.21 19.54 -26.55
C GLN A 584 11.81 18.14 -27.03
N TRP A 585 10.52 17.88 -27.18
CA TRP A 585 9.98 16.61 -27.69
C TRP A 585 10.48 16.30 -29.11
N CYS A 586 10.40 17.28 -30.02
CA CYS A 586 10.92 17.17 -31.38
C CYS A 586 12.43 16.88 -31.42
N SER A 587 13.21 17.33 -30.45
CA SER A 587 14.64 17.02 -30.35
C SER A 587 14.87 15.59 -29.85
N ALA A 588 14.19 15.19 -28.77
CA ALA A 588 14.30 13.84 -28.21
C ALA A 588 13.86 12.76 -29.21
N TYR A 589 12.74 13.00 -29.92
CA TYR A 589 12.25 12.10 -30.97
C TYR A 589 13.26 11.92 -32.10
N LYS A 590 13.98 12.98 -32.50
CA LYS A 590 15.02 12.86 -33.54
C LYS A 590 16.20 11.98 -33.08
N THR A 591 16.72 12.23 -31.88
CA THR A 591 17.85 11.46 -31.31
C THR A 591 17.51 9.98 -31.08
N GLU A 592 16.26 9.65 -30.70
CA GLU A 592 15.81 8.26 -30.54
C GLU A 592 15.47 7.56 -31.87
N ASN A 593 15.41 8.28 -32.99
CA ASN A 593 14.80 7.78 -34.23
C ASN A 593 15.66 7.96 -35.50
N GLU A 594 16.98 8.13 -35.34
CA GLU A 594 17.95 8.45 -36.43
C GLU A 594 18.01 7.45 -37.60
N ASN A 595 17.31 6.32 -37.53
CA ASN A 595 17.37 5.22 -38.51
C ASN A 595 16.01 4.78 -39.11
N THR A 596 14.89 5.52 -38.95
CA THR A 596 13.56 5.04 -39.41
C THR A 596 12.78 5.89 -40.42
N GLY A 597 13.29 7.05 -40.84
CA GLY A 597 12.74 7.82 -41.96
C GLY A 597 11.37 8.50 -41.76
N LEU A 598 10.69 8.29 -40.63
CA LEU A 598 9.39 8.89 -40.33
C LEU A 598 9.49 10.41 -40.07
N ASP A 599 8.77 11.21 -40.85
CA ASP A 599 8.72 12.67 -40.67
C ASP A 599 7.98 13.05 -39.36
N LEU A 600 8.26 14.25 -38.83
CA LEU A 600 7.75 14.66 -37.53
C LEU A 600 6.27 15.09 -37.59
N PRO A 601 5.38 14.53 -36.74
CA PRO A 601 4.01 15.01 -36.62
C PRO A 601 3.99 16.38 -35.95
N ARG A 602 3.98 17.43 -36.79
CA ARG A 602 3.88 18.84 -36.40
C ARG A 602 2.53 19.10 -35.71
N LEU A 603 2.50 19.97 -34.70
CA LEU A 603 1.24 20.40 -34.08
C LEU A 603 0.27 20.96 -35.15
N PRO A 604 -0.94 20.37 -35.32
CA PRO A 604 -1.89 20.82 -36.33
C PRO A 604 -2.44 22.21 -36.01
N THR A 605 -3.03 22.85 -37.01
CA THR A 605 -3.84 24.07 -36.84
C THR A 605 -5.17 23.77 -36.14
N ASP A 606 -5.83 24.80 -35.60
CA ASP A 606 -7.14 24.62 -34.94
C ASP A 606 -8.23 24.20 -35.93
N GLN A 607 -8.14 24.66 -37.18
CA GLN A 607 -9.01 24.24 -38.29
C GLN A 607 -8.88 22.73 -38.55
N GLN A 608 -7.64 22.24 -38.74
CA GLN A 608 -7.38 20.80 -38.93
C GLN A 608 -7.90 19.95 -37.77
N ILE A 609 -7.81 20.42 -36.52
CA ILE A 609 -8.40 19.73 -35.36
C ILE A 609 -9.93 19.67 -35.45
N SER A 610 -10.61 20.79 -35.77
CA SER A 610 -12.07 20.81 -35.95
C SER A 610 -12.53 19.88 -37.09
N ASP A 611 -11.88 19.93 -38.25
CA ASP A 611 -12.26 19.13 -39.41
C ASP A 611 -12.03 17.63 -39.14
N SER A 612 -10.89 17.27 -38.55
CA SER A 612 -10.57 15.88 -38.20
C SER A 612 -11.52 15.33 -37.14
N PHE A 613 -11.85 16.13 -36.12
CA PHE A 613 -12.79 15.74 -35.06
C PHE A 613 -14.22 15.57 -35.62
N THR A 614 -14.64 16.43 -36.54
CA THR A 614 -15.94 16.34 -37.23
C THR A 614 -16.02 15.12 -38.15
N ARG A 615 -14.97 14.87 -38.96
CA ARG A 615 -14.86 13.71 -39.87
C ARG A 615 -14.88 12.40 -39.06
N ARG A 616 -14.14 12.33 -37.96
CA ARG A 616 -14.19 11.24 -36.97
C ARG A 616 -15.60 11.05 -36.37
N LYS A 617 -16.22 12.11 -35.84
CA LYS A 617 -17.55 12.07 -35.19
C LYS A 617 -18.63 11.51 -36.13
N ARG A 618 -18.52 11.81 -37.44
CA ARG A 618 -19.37 11.22 -38.50
C ARG A 618 -19.09 9.72 -38.69
N ARG A 619 -17.82 9.32 -38.80
CA ARG A 619 -17.37 7.95 -39.08
C ARG A 619 -17.61 6.94 -37.94
N GLU A 620 -17.45 7.38 -36.69
CA GLU A 620 -17.60 6.54 -35.49
C GLU A 620 -19.00 6.65 -34.83
N GLY A 621 -19.90 7.49 -35.36
CA GLY A 621 -21.27 7.69 -34.85
C GLY A 621 -21.40 8.32 -33.45
N SER A 622 -20.29 8.57 -32.75
CA SER A 622 -20.24 9.09 -31.38
C SER A 622 -18.94 9.86 -31.12
N THR A 623 -18.97 10.85 -30.24
CA THR A 623 -17.76 11.52 -29.75
C THR A 623 -16.88 10.60 -28.90
N ARG A 624 -17.48 9.65 -28.16
CA ARG A 624 -16.82 8.74 -27.21
C ARG A 624 -16.69 7.28 -27.70
N GLY A 625 -17.05 6.99 -28.97
CA GLY A 625 -16.86 5.66 -29.56
C GLY A 625 -17.57 4.52 -28.81
N TYR A 626 -18.85 4.67 -28.46
CA TYR A 626 -19.64 3.74 -27.61
C TYR A 626 -19.92 2.34 -28.22
N GLY A 627 -19.01 1.70 -28.96
CA GLY A 627 -19.16 0.34 -29.50
C GLY A 627 -20.23 0.16 -30.59
N ILE A 628 -21.09 1.16 -30.81
CA ILE A 628 -22.11 1.20 -31.87
C ILE A 628 -21.41 1.40 -33.22
N ARG A 629 -21.00 0.28 -33.84
CA ARG A 629 -20.41 0.28 -35.19
C ARG A 629 -21.47 0.70 -36.20
N VAL A 630 -21.23 1.83 -36.86
CA VAL A 630 -22.02 2.27 -38.03
C VAL A 630 -21.42 1.68 -39.31
N ALA A 631 -22.15 1.75 -40.43
CA ALA A 631 -21.67 1.23 -41.72
C ALA A 631 -20.37 1.90 -42.25
N GLN A 632 -19.94 2.99 -41.63
CA GLN A 632 -18.72 3.74 -41.95
C GLN A 632 -17.55 3.48 -40.97
N SER A 633 -17.75 2.67 -39.91
CA SER A 633 -16.73 2.46 -38.86
C SER A 633 -15.56 1.58 -39.35
N THR A 634 -14.38 2.17 -39.47
CA THR A 634 -13.16 1.51 -39.94
C THR A 634 -12.72 0.39 -39.00
N LYS A 635 -12.48 -0.82 -39.52
CA LYS A 635 -11.99 -1.96 -38.73
C LYS A 635 -10.59 -1.63 -38.16
N GLY A 636 -10.52 -1.48 -36.83
CA GLY A 636 -9.29 -1.11 -36.11
C GLY A 636 -9.37 0.22 -35.36
N SER A 637 -10.39 1.05 -35.60
CA SER A 637 -10.64 2.25 -34.80
C SER A 637 -11.06 1.91 -33.36
N ASP A 638 -11.00 2.91 -32.47
CA ASP A 638 -11.36 2.80 -31.06
C ASP A 638 -12.83 2.44 -30.81
N SER A 639 -13.73 2.63 -31.78
CA SER A 639 -15.12 2.13 -31.73
C SER A 639 -15.22 0.59 -31.83
N TRP A 640 -14.11 -0.11 -32.05
CA TRP A 640 -14.01 -1.57 -31.97
C TRP A 640 -13.59 -2.09 -30.59
N VAL A 641 -13.38 -1.22 -29.60
CA VAL A 641 -12.70 -1.55 -28.32
C VAL A 641 -13.63 -1.46 -27.10
N ASP A 642 -13.74 -2.56 -26.36
CA ASP A 642 -14.49 -2.65 -25.11
C ASP A 642 -13.61 -2.55 -23.84
N ASP A 643 -12.63 -1.65 -23.87
CA ASP A 643 -11.81 -1.28 -22.71
C ASP A 643 -12.26 0.11 -22.17
N PRO A 644 -12.57 0.26 -20.85
CA PRO A 644 -13.02 1.52 -20.28
C PRO A 644 -12.02 2.68 -20.34
N ILE A 645 -10.72 2.40 -20.38
CA ILE A 645 -9.64 3.39 -20.43
C ILE A 645 -9.45 3.88 -21.87
N THR A 646 -9.48 2.98 -22.86
CA THR A 646 -9.28 3.35 -24.27
C THR A 646 -10.40 4.23 -24.81
N ARG A 647 -11.62 4.13 -24.27
CA ARG A 647 -12.77 5.01 -24.62
C ARG A 647 -12.52 6.51 -24.34
N HIS A 648 -11.45 6.85 -23.64
CA HIS A 648 -10.99 8.22 -23.39
C HIS A 648 -9.72 8.61 -24.16
N ILE A 649 -9.17 7.72 -24.98
CA ILE A 649 -7.96 7.95 -25.77
C ILE A 649 -8.32 7.82 -27.25
N ILE A 650 -8.32 8.93 -28.00
CA ILE A 650 -8.77 8.99 -29.40
C ILE A 650 -7.63 9.27 -30.37
N SER A 651 -7.78 8.80 -31.61
CA SER A 651 -6.94 9.17 -32.76
C SER A 651 -7.67 10.16 -33.67
N LEU A 652 -6.91 11.10 -34.24
CA LEU A 652 -7.38 12.03 -35.29
C LEU A 652 -6.47 11.91 -36.52
N CYS A 653 -7.05 11.68 -37.69
CA CYS A 653 -6.33 11.68 -38.97
C CYS A 653 -6.44 13.08 -39.60
N LEU A 654 -5.29 13.69 -39.89
CA LEU A 654 -5.17 15.10 -40.26
C LEU A 654 -5.24 15.37 -41.78
N THR A 655 -5.19 14.31 -42.60
CA THR A 655 -5.32 14.34 -44.07
C THR A 655 -6.76 14.04 -44.52
N GLU A 656 -7.04 14.19 -45.81
CA GLU A 656 -8.33 13.81 -46.42
C GLU A 656 -8.22 12.45 -47.12
N GLU A 657 -9.34 11.74 -47.26
CA GLU A 657 -9.41 10.33 -47.70
C GLU A 657 -9.35 10.18 -49.24
N ASN A 658 -8.57 11.03 -49.93
CA ASN A 658 -8.51 11.11 -51.41
C ASN A 658 -7.15 10.70 -52.03
N ASP A 659 -6.13 10.41 -51.22
CA ASP A 659 -4.85 9.86 -51.69
C ASP A 659 -4.86 8.34 -51.47
N ASP A 660 -4.82 7.55 -52.55
CA ASP A 660 -4.85 6.08 -52.54
C ASP A 660 -3.52 5.43 -52.08
N ASP A 661 -2.49 6.23 -51.76
CA ASP A 661 -1.19 5.76 -51.27
C ASP A 661 -1.21 5.57 -49.74
N ASP A 662 -1.13 4.31 -49.30
CA ASP A 662 -1.42 3.89 -47.93
C ASP A 662 -0.38 4.33 -46.85
N ASP A 663 0.78 4.86 -47.29
CA ASP A 663 1.99 5.02 -46.47
C ASP A 663 2.14 6.36 -45.71
N GLU A 664 1.44 7.46 -46.06
CA GLU A 664 1.59 8.79 -45.41
C GLU A 664 0.36 9.28 -44.60
N ARG A 665 -0.34 8.37 -43.92
CA ARG A 665 -1.46 8.73 -43.03
C ARG A 665 -0.98 9.51 -41.78
N ASN A 666 -1.03 10.84 -41.82
CA ASN A 666 -0.66 11.71 -40.69
C ASN A 666 -1.70 11.64 -39.56
N ILE A 667 -1.46 10.75 -38.59
CA ILE A 667 -2.35 10.47 -37.46
C ILE A 667 -1.79 11.08 -36.17
N LEU A 668 -2.60 11.91 -35.51
CA LEU A 668 -2.33 12.40 -34.16
C LEU A 668 -2.89 11.41 -33.13
N TRP A 669 -1.99 10.72 -32.44
CA TRP A 669 -2.28 9.66 -31.46
C TRP A 669 -1.12 9.57 -30.43
N PRO A 670 -1.40 9.26 -29.15
CA PRO A 670 -2.70 9.24 -28.48
C PRO A 670 -3.14 10.65 -28.03
N ILE A 671 -4.44 10.92 -28.04
CA ILE A 671 -5.02 12.17 -27.53
C ILE A 671 -6.02 11.83 -26.42
N ALA A 672 -5.88 12.45 -25.24
CA ALA A 672 -6.86 12.28 -24.17
C ALA A 672 -8.11 13.15 -24.44
N LEU A 673 -9.29 12.52 -24.45
CA LEU A 673 -10.60 13.14 -24.63
C LEU A 673 -11.42 13.10 -23.33
N HIS A 674 -11.85 14.28 -22.89
CA HIS A 674 -12.89 14.42 -21.87
C HIS A 674 -14.04 15.29 -22.39
N THR A 675 -15.25 14.72 -22.50
CA THR A 675 -16.47 15.46 -22.88
C THR A 675 -17.32 15.74 -21.65
N LYS A 676 -17.63 17.01 -21.37
CA LYS A 676 -18.47 17.45 -20.25
C LYS A 676 -19.35 18.64 -20.65
N ALA A 677 -20.62 18.60 -20.25
CA ALA A 677 -21.66 19.52 -20.72
C ALA A 677 -21.62 19.68 -22.26
N LEU A 678 -21.53 20.91 -22.77
CA LEU A 678 -21.48 21.21 -24.20
C LEU A 678 -20.06 21.23 -24.80
N TYR A 679 -19.03 20.76 -24.07
CA TYR A 679 -17.63 20.89 -24.46
C TYR A 679 -16.89 19.55 -24.51
N SER A 680 -15.97 19.41 -25.47
CA SER A 680 -14.98 18.34 -25.54
C SER A 680 -13.58 18.91 -25.40
N ILE A 681 -12.85 18.46 -24.38
CA ILE A 681 -11.49 18.87 -24.05
C ILE A 681 -10.54 17.80 -24.62
N LEU A 682 -9.58 18.22 -25.44
CA LEU A 682 -8.55 17.39 -26.04
C LEU A 682 -7.18 17.78 -25.49
N VAL A 683 -6.43 16.80 -24.99
CA VAL A 683 -5.08 17.01 -24.43
C VAL A 683 -4.06 16.10 -25.12
N LEU A 684 -2.98 16.71 -25.60
CA LEU A 684 -1.85 16.01 -26.22
C LEU A 684 -0.70 15.88 -25.20
N PRO A 685 -0.37 14.68 -24.69
CA PRO A 685 0.69 14.48 -23.71
C PRO A 685 2.09 14.81 -24.26
N LEU A 686 3.01 15.19 -23.36
CA LEU A 686 4.44 15.07 -23.60
C LEU A 686 4.88 13.66 -23.22
N VAL A 687 5.19 12.83 -24.21
CA VAL A 687 5.87 11.55 -23.97
C VAL A 687 7.33 11.82 -23.60
N GLU A 688 7.81 11.24 -22.50
CA GLU A 688 9.20 11.38 -22.09
C GLU A 688 10.16 10.57 -22.98
N PRO A 689 11.44 10.97 -23.11
CA PRO A 689 12.43 10.25 -23.93
C PRO A 689 12.53 8.74 -23.58
N LYS A 690 12.41 8.40 -22.28
CA LYS A 690 12.41 7.01 -21.79
C LYS A 690 11.22 6.18 -22.29
N GLU A 691 10.08 6.82 -22.56
CA GLU A 691 8.82 6.22 -23.01
C GLU A 691 8.71 6.22 -24.55
N MET A 692 9.61 6.95 -25.25
CA MET A 692 9.52 7.22 -26.67
C MET A 692 9.51 5.96 -27.55
N LYS A 693 10.26 4.92 -27.15
CA LYS A 693 10.31 3.63 -27.84
C LYS A 693 8.97 2.88 -27.80
N ASP A 694 8.19 3.01 -26.73
CA ASP A 694 6.87 2.38 -26.61
C ASP A 694 5.78 3.22 -27.30
N TYR A 695 5.90 4.55 -27.28
CA TYR A 695 5.08 5.44 -28.11
C TYR A 695 5.27 5.17 -29.62
N VAL A 696 6.49 4.94 -30.11
CA VAL A 696 6.71 4.59 -31.53
C VAL A 696 6.07 3.26 -31.90
N LYS A 697 6.03 2.26 -30.99
CA LYS A 697 5.25 1.03 -31.20
C LYS A 697 3.75 1.33 -31.26
N LEU A 698 3.27 2.19 -30.35
CA LEU A 698 1.85 2.59 -30.25
C LEU A 698 1.36 3.29 -31.53
N CYS A 699 2.17 4.19 -32.11
CA CYS A 699 1.82 4.93 -33.34
C CYS A 699 1.90 4.10 -34.62
N ARG A 700 2.58 2.94 -34.60
CA ARG A 700 2.69 2.02 -35.75
C ARG A 700 1.57 0.98 -35.81
N ARG A 701 0.59 1.01 -34.90
CA ARG A 701 -0.58 0.12 -34.94
C ARG A 701 -1.78 0.81 -35.58
N SER A 702 -2.34 0.16 -36.60
CA SER A 702 -3.67 0.47 -37.15
C SER A 702 -4.81 -0.26 -36.41
N ASP A 703 -4.48 -1.09 -35.42
CA ASP A 703 -5.43 -1.85 -34.60
C ASP A 703 -5.23 -1.57 -33.09
N CYS A 704 -6.34 -1.45 -32.37
CA CYS A 704 -6.32 -1.29 -30.91
C CYS A 704 -6.01 -2.59 -30.13
N GLY A 705 -5.62 -3.67 -30.81
CA GLY A 705 -5.18 -4.92 -30.20
C GLY A 705 -6.27 -5.82 -29.60
N PRO A 706 -5.88 -7.00 -29.09
CA PRO A 706 -6.74 -7.93 -28.39
C PRO A 706 -7.06 -7.47 -26.96
N ALA A 707 -7.98 -8.17 -26.30
CA ALA A 707 -8.51 -7.82 -24.99
C ALA A 707 -7.45 -7.83 -23.87
N VAL A 708 -7.81 -7.17 -22.74
CA VAL A 708 -6.95 -6.98 -21.56
C VAL A 708 -6.33 -8.29 -21.08
N GLY A 709 -4.99 -8.38 -21.14
CA GLY A 709 -4.21 -9.47 -20.57
C GLY A 709 -3.22 -10.17 -21.51
N GLU A 710 -3.21 -9.84 -22.81
CA GLU A 710 -2.16 -10.29 -23.74
C GLU A 710 -0.97 -9.32 -23.78
N ASP A 711 0.24 -9.86 -23.98
CA ASP A 711 1.44 -9.05 -24.24
C ASP A 711 1.22 -8.18 -25.49
N LEU A 712 1.71 -6.93 -25.46
CA LEU A 712 1.48 -5.90 -26.49
C LEU A 712 0.02 -5.43 -26.65
N SER A 713 -0.90 -5.79 -25.74
CA SER A 713 -2.25 -5.20 -25.70
C SER A 713 -2.20 -3.67 -25.50
N LEU A 714 -3.17 -2.93 -26.07
CA LEU A 714 -3.19 -1.47 -26.04
C LEU A 714 -3.16 -0.94 -24.59
N SER A 715 -3.97 -1.51 -23.70
CA SER A 715 -4.00 -1.13 -22.28
C SER A 715 -2.64 -1.32 -21.60
N SER A 716 -1.85 -2.35 -21.97
CA SER A 716 -0.48 -2.54 -21.47
C SER A 716 0.51 -1.52 -22.02
N LEU A 717 0.33 -1.04 -23.26
CA LEU A 717 1.19 0.01 -23.83
C LEU A 717 0.86 1.39 -23.24
N LEU A 718 -0.42 1.69 -23.00
CA LEU A 718 -0.87 2.91 -22.34
C LEU A 718 -0.37 2.99 -20.88
N LEU A 719 -0.34 1.87 -20.15
CA LEU A 719 0.21 1.79 -18.79
C LEU A 719 1.72 2.08 -18.70
N ASN A 720 2.48 1.85 -19.77
CA ASN A 720 3.92 2.16 -19.84
C ASN A 720 4.21 3.65 -20.11
N ILE A 721 3.23 4.45 -20.52
CA ILE A 721 3.41 5.84 -20.94
C ILE A 721 2.73 6.75 -19.90
N SER A 722 3.45 7.03 -18.82
CA SER A 722 2.91 7.70 -17.60
C SER A 722 2.32 9.09 -17.86
N SER A 723 2.80 9.76 -18.91
CA SER A 723 2.31 11.04 -19.40
C SER A 723 0.85 11.03 -19.88
N ILE A 724 0.30 9.88 -20.30
CA ILE A 724 -1.11 9.76 -20.75
C ILE A 724 -2.08 9.93 -19.58
N THR A 725 -1.79 9.33 -18.42
CA THR A 725 -2.58 9.51 -17.19
C THR A 725 -2.61 10.97 -16.76
N GLY A 726 -1.48 11.67 -16.88
CA GLY A 726 -1.39 13.11 -16.63
C GLY A 726 -2.26 13.94 -17.58
N ALA A 727 -2.23 13.64 -18.89
CA ALA A 727 -3.08 14.29 -19.87
C ALA A 727 -4.59 14.07 -19.61
N PHE A 728 -4.99 12.88 -19.15
CA PHE A 728 -6.37 12.59 -18.76
C PHE A 728 -6.82 13.38 -17.52
N MET A 729 -5.97 13.47 -16.48
CA MET A 729 -6.24 14.31 -15.31
C MET A 729 -6.43 15.79 -15.68
N VAL A 730 -5.57 16.31 -16.58
CA VAL A 730 -5.70 17.68 -17.11
C VAL A 730 -7.02 17.84 -17.86
N ALA A 731 -7.39 16.89 -18.73
CA ALA A 731 -8.65 16.95 -19.49
C ALA A 731 -9.88 17.00 -18.57
N HIS A 732 -9.89 16.22 -17.49
CA HIS A 732 -10.96 16.22 -16.49
C HIS A 732 -11.03 17.53 -15.70
N ALA A 733 -9.89 18.01 -15.19
CA ALA A 733 -9.82 19.25 -14.40
C ALA A 733 -10.30 20.46 -15.20
N PHE A 734 -9.95 20.56 -16.49
CA PHE A 734 -10.51 21.62 -17.36
C PHE A 734 -12.00 21.42 -17.64
N GLY A 735 -12.47 20.17 -17.82
CA GLY A 735 -13.91 19.88 -17.90
C GLY A 735 -14.69 20.39 -16.68
N ASP A 736 -14.18 20.16 -15.47
CA ASP A 736 -14.81 20.62 -14.22
C ASP A 736 -14.85 22.14 -14.09
N ILE A 737 -13.77 22.83 -14.47
CA ILE A 737 -13.64 24.29 -14.41
C ILE A 737 -14.52 24.98 -15.46
N ILE A 738 -14.61 24.41 -16.67
CA ILE A 738 -15.38 24.96 -17.79
C ILE A 738 -16.89 24.78 -17.60
N SER A 739 -17.31 23.61 -17.10
CA SER A 739 -18.73 23.31 -16.89
C SER A 739 -19.33 24.15 -15.76
N GLY A 740 -18.62 24.28 -14.63
CA GLY A 740 -19.07 25.10 -13.50
C GLY A 740 -20.21 24.50 -12.67
N ASP A 741 -20.80 23.38 -13.10
CA ASP A 741 -22.02 22.78 -12.54
C ASP A 741 -21.89 22.46 -11.03
N THR A 742 -22.39 23.33 -10.16
CA THR A 742 -22.71 22.95 -8.78
C THR A 742 -23.76 21.85 -8.81
N VAL A 743 -23.45 20.69 -8.21
CA VAL A 743 -24.40 19.58 -8.14
C VAL A 743 -25.46 19.94 -7.11
N GLU A 744 -26.61 20.42 -7.58
CA GLU A 744 -27.85 20.35 -6.79
C GLU A 744 -28.29 18.87 -6.71
N PRO A 745 -28.84 18.42 -5.56
CA PRO A 745 -29.38 17.07 -5.45
C PRO A 745 -30.71 16.98 -6.20
N GLU A 746 -30.72 16.37 -7.39
CA GLU A 746 -31.97 16.14 -8.14
C GLU A 746 -32.90 15.18 -7.38
N VAL A 747 -33.94 15.73 -6.78
CA VAL A 747 -35.10 14.97 -6.28
C VAL A 747 -35.96 14.56 -7.48
N VAL A 748 -35.66 13.39 -8.06
CA VAL A 748 -36.49 12.80 -9.11
C VAL A 748 -37.66 12.05 -8.50
N VAL A 749 -38.84 12.67 -8.54
CA VAL A 749 -40.12 12.05 -8.16
C VAL A 749 -40.44 10.89 -9.12
N SER A 750 -40.87 9.76 -8.57
CA SER A 750 -41.18 8.55 -9.34
C SER A 750 -42.47 8.70 -10.18
N ALA A 751 -42.31 8.65 -11.50
CA ALA A 751 -43.42 8.47 -12.44
C ALA A 751 -43.58 6.98 -12.78
N SER A 752 -44.51 6.31 -12.09
CA SER A 752 -44.84 4.89 -12.31
C SER A 752 -45.41 4.64 -13.72
N PRO A 753 -45.24 3.42 -14.29
CA PRO A 753 -45.82 3.08 -15.59
C PRO A 753 -47.36 3.08 -15.56
N SER A 754 -47.96 3.32 -16.72
CA SER A 754 -49.40 3.52 -16.88
C SER A 754 -50.23 2.26 -16.59
N VAL A 755 -51.29 2.44 -15.79
CA VAL A 755 -52.41 1.50 -15.68
C VAL A 755 -53.71 2.28 -15.88
N GLY A 756 -54.48 1.90 -16.91
CA GLY A 756 -55.90 2.27 -17.10
C GLY A 756 -56.22 3.76 -17.26
N GLY A 757 -56.61 4.18 -18.47
CA GLY A 757 -57.22 5.51 -18.66
C GLY A 757 -58.66 5.54 -18.15
N LEU A 758 -58.99 6.52 -17.29
CA LEU A 758 -60.35 6.89 -16.88
C LEU A 758 -60.37 8.32 -16.32
N PHE A 759 -61.39 9.10 -16.69
CA PHE A 759 -61.70 10.47 -16.24
C PHE A 759 -60.75 11.63 -16.64
N ASP A 760 -60.78 11.98 -17.92
CA ASP A 760 -60.84 13.40 -18.31
C ASP A 760 -62.21 13.99 -17.90
N SER A 761 -62.27 14.87 -16.88
CA SER A 761 -63.43 15.77 -16.69
C SER A 761 -63.28 16.84 -15.59
N LEU A 762 -63.75 18.06 -15.93
CA LEU A 762 -64.23 19.19 -15.10
C LEU A 762 -63.27 20.34 -14.69
N THR A 763 -63.50 21.50 -15.35
CA THR A 763 -63.42 22.91 -14.84
C THR A 763 -62.05 23.54 -14.49
N GLY A 764 -61.86 24.88 -14.57
CA GLY A 764 -62.70 25.91 -15.21
C GLY A 764 -62.61 27.39 -14.73
N SER A 765 -61.56 28.14 -15.11
CA SER A 765 -61.54 29.62 -15.33
C SER A 765 -61.40 30.66 -14.15
N ILE A 766 -60.89 31.87 -14.51
CA ILE A 766 -60.81 33.18 -13.78
C ILE A 766 -59.68 33.31 -12.72
N GLY A 767 -58.99 34.47 -12.50
CA GLY A 767 -58.88 35.74 -13.27
C GLY A 767 -58.71 37.06 -12.45
N ILE A 768 -58.04 38.09 -13.02
CA ILE A 768 -58.00 39.54 -12.62
C ILE A 768 -57.24 39.91 -11.31
N SER A 769 -56.82 41.17 -10.98
CA SER A 769 -56.01 42.26 -11.62
C SER A 769 -55.89 43.46 -10.61
N SER A 770 -55.07 44.54 -10.69
CA SER A 770 -53.78 44.89 -11.35
C SER A 770 -53.36 46.36 -11.02
N ARG A 771 -52.11 46.79 -11.35
CA ARG A 771 -51.58 48.21 -11.31
C ARG A 771 -51.46 48.84 -9.89
N ALA A 772 -50.87 50.05 -9.65
CA ALA A 772 -50.31 51.13 -10.49
C ALA A 772 -49.09 51.85 -9.82
N LYS A 773 -48.18 52.50 -10.57
CA LYS A 773 -47.15 53.43 -10.01
C LYS A 773 -46.48 54.39 -11.05
N PRO A 774 -46.36 55.71 -10.78
CA PRO A 774 -45.42 56.67 -11.41
C PRO A 774 -44.52 57.32 -10.32
N VAL A 775 -43.75 58.43 -10.39
CA VAL A 775 -43.25 59.45 -11.38
C VAL A 775 -41.99 60.11 -10.71
N ALA A 776 -41.05 60.91 -11.24
CA ALA A 776 -40.61 61.41 -12.57
C ALA A 776 -39.11 61.81 -12.45
N ALA A 777 -38.35 61.94 -13.56
CA ALA A 777 -37.02 62.58 -13.54
C ALA A 777 -36.55 63.09 -14.94
N PRO A 778 -36.05 64.34 -15.05
CA PRO A 778 -35.26 64.86 -16.18
C PRO A 778 -33.78 65.09 -15.76
N VAL A 779 -32.80 65.46 -16.62
CA VAL A 779 -32.76 65.78 -18.06
C VAL A 779 -31.51 65.13 -18.68
N ALA A 780 -31.42 65.00 -20.02
CA ALA A 780 -30.22 64.51 -20.72
C ALA A 780 -30.05 65.05 -22.15
N SER A 781 -28.83 64.96 -22.68
CA SER A 781 -28.33 65.47 -23.97
C SER A 781 -26.96 64.81 -24.25
N SER A 782 -26.29 64.83 -25.42
CA SER A 782 -26.57 65.11 -26.85
C SER A 782 -25.24 64.86 -27.60
N ASN A 783 -25.11 64.51 -28.89
CA ASN A 783 -26.00 64.27 -30.03
C ASN A 783 -25.17 63.53 -31.14
N PRO A 784 -25.72 63.10 -32.30
CA PRO A 784 -27.11 63.23 -32.78
C PRO A 784 -27.81 61.90 -33.17
N SER A 785 -29.14 61.91 -33.05
CA SER A 785 -30.15 61.11 -33.80
C SER A 785 -30.03 59.57 -33.87
N GLY A 786 -31.10 58.78 -33.65
CA GLY A 786 -32.52 59.13 -33.55
C GLY A 786 -33.33 58.25 -32.58
N ALA A 787 -34.41 58.84 -32.05
CA ALA A 787 -35.38 58.33 -31.07
C ALA A 787 -35.73 56.81 -31.19
N ALA A 788 -36.00 56.06 -30.10
CA ALA A 788 -36.99 56.43 -29.07
C ALA A 788 -36.88 55.68 -27.71
N ILE A 789 -36.87 56.47 -26.62
CA ILE A 789 -37.58 56.36 -25.32
C ILE A 789 -37.57 55.03 -24.51
N THR A 790 -37.46 55.19 -23.19
CA THR A 790 -37.37 54.17 -22.12
C THR A 790 -38.72 53.61 -21.63
N GLY A 791 -38.69 52.43 -21.00
CA GLY A 791 -39.78 51.91 -20.17
C GLY A 791 -39.55 50.46 -19.72
N ALA A 792 -39.81 50.12 -18.46
CA ALA A 792 -39.55 48.78 -17.90
C ALA A 792 -40.69 48.28 -16.99
N THR A 793 -40.97 46.97 -17.08
CA THR A 793 -41.56 46.15 -16.00
C THR A 793 -41.19 44.69 -16.22
N ALA A 794 -41.16 43.90 -15.14
CA ALA A 794 -40.63 42.53 -15.16
C ALA A 794 -41.71 41.45 -15.39
N SER A 795 -41.23 40.26 -15.77
CA SER A 795 -41.88 38.98 -15.53
C SER A 795 -40.81 37.96 -15.14
N ASP A 796 -40.94 37.31 -13.99
CA ASP A 796 -39.99 36.30 -13.54
C ASP A 796 -40.01 35.05 -14.44
N ALA A 797 -38.82 34.54 -14.76
CA ALA A 797 -38.61 33.22 -15.35
C ALA A 797 -37.26 32.68 -14.84
N PRO A 798 -37.16 31.40 -14.43
CA PRO A 798 -35.93 30.86 -13.86
C PRO A 798 -34.82 30.77 -14.90
N LYS A 799 -33.64 31.31 -14.57
CA LYS A 799 -32.46 31.24 -15.45
C LYS A 799 -31.76 29.89 -15.35
N ALA A 800 -32.16 28.95 -16.19
CA ALA A 800 -31.20 27.97 -16.70
C ALA A 800 -30.15 28.72 -17.53
N GLY A 801 -28.86 28.60 -17.21
CA GLY A 801 -27.81 29.39 -17.85
C GLY A 801 -26.40 28.93 -17.53
N SER A 802 -25.85 28.03 -18.36
CA SER A 802 -24.43 27.66 -18.34
C SER A 802 -23.53 28.89 -18.50
N ARG A 803 -22.46 28.97 -17.71
CA ARG A 803 -21.52 30.11 -17.71
C ARG A 803 -20.92 30.32 -19.11
N LEU A 804 -20.98 31.55 -19.63
CA LEU A 804 -20.27 31.91 -20.87
C LEU A 804 -18.76 31.86 -20.65
N LEU A 805 -18.04 31.28 -21.61
CA LEU A 805 -16.64 30.90 -21.45
C LEU A 805 -15.71 32.09 -21.77
N ASP A 806 -15.27 32.80 -20.74
CA ASP A 806 -14.30 33.91 -20.88
C ASP A 806 -12.93 33.38 -21.32
N ARG A 807 -12.52 33.77 -22.53
CA ARG A 807 -11.29 33.31 -23.18
C ARG A 807 -10.03 33.88 -22.53
N ASP A 808 -10.04 35.13 -22.06
CA ASP A 808 -8.83 35.77 -21.54
C ASP A 808 -8.62 35.46 -20.06
N LEU A 809 -9.68 35.29 -19.27
CA LEU A 809 -9.59 34.74 -17.92
C LEU A 809 -9.13 33.27 -17.95
N LEU A 810 -9.67 32.43 -18.85
CA LEU A 810 -9.18 31.06 -19.03
C LEU A 810 -7.71 31.03 -19.49
N ARG A 811 -7.32 31.90 -20.44
CA ARG A 811 -5.95 32.02 -20.94
C ARG A 811 -4.95 32.40 -19.84
N ASN A 812 -5.33 33.38 -19.00
CA ASN A 812 -4.53 33.81 -17.87
C ASN A 812 -4.42 32.68 -16.83
N PHE A 813 -5.53 32.01 -16.49
CA PHE A 813 -5.51 30.86 -15.60
C PHE A 813 -4.59 29.73 -16.11
N ILE A 814 -4.69 29.35 -17.39
CA ILE A 814 -3.83 28.31 -17.98
C ILE A 814 -2.35 28.73 -17.97
N ALA A 815 -2.06 30.01 -18.18
CA ALA A 815 -0.69 30.53 -18.07
C ALA A 815 -0.16 30.51 -16.63
N THR A 816 -1.01 30.69 -15.62
CA THR A 816 -0.63 30.60 -14.20
C THR A 816 -0.54 29.16 -13.69
N ALA A 817 -1.48 28.28 -14.07
CA ALA A 817 -1.56 26.91 -13.59
C ALA A 817 -0.64 25.94 -14.35
N MET A 818 -0.33 26.23 -15.63
CA MET A 818 0.49 25.38 -16.51
C MET A 818 1.46 26.21 -17.37
N PRO A 819 2.32 27.09 -16.79
CA PRO A 819 3.15 28.04 -17.56
C PRO A 819 4.01 27.37 -18.65
N PHE A 820 4.50 26.17 -18.37
CA PHE A 820 5.35 25.37 -19.28
C PHE A 820 4.71 24.05 -19.70
N GLY A 821 3.37 23.93 -19.70
CA GLY A 821 2.66 22.70 -20.03
C GLY A 821 2.69 21.62 -18.94
N THR A 822 3.53 21.78 -17.90
CA THR A 822 3.47 21.03 -16.65
C THR A 822 2.45 21.68 -15.70
N PRO A 823 1.46 20.95 -15.15
CA PRO A 823 0.57 21.50 -14.12
C PRO A 823 1.32 21.72 -12.80
N LEU A 824 1.18 22.92 -12.24
CA LEU A 824 1.74 23.26 -10.92
C LEU A 824 0.84 22.81 -9.77
N ASP A 825 -0.48 22.76 -10.01
CA ASP A 825 -1.49 22.35 -9.03
C ASP A 825 -2.71 21.76 -9.75
N LEU A 826 -3.13 20.56 -9.34
CA LEU A 826 -4.37 19.90 -9.76
C LEU A 826 -5.23 19.51 -8.54
N SER A 827 -5.07 20.20 -7.41
CA SER A 827 -5.78 19.88 -6.17
C SER A 827 -7.29 20.13 -6.30
N LEU A 828 -8.06 19.13 -5.88
CA LEU A 828 -9.52 19.12 -5.96
C LEU A 828 -10.12 20.26 -5.14
N SER A 829 -9.45 20.68 -4.06
CA SER A 829 -9.79 21.86 -3.27
C SER A 829 -9.74 23.15 -4.09
N ASN A 830 -8.69 23.35 -4.89
CA ASN A 830 -8.52 24.58 -5.67
C ASN A 830 -9.40 24.55 -6.92
N ILE A 831 -9.53 23.40 -7.57
CA ILE A 831 -10.51 23.17 -8.65
C ILE A 831 -11.94 23.46 -8.15
N SER A 832 -12.33 22.96 -6.98
CA SER A 832 -13.66 23.17 -6.40
C SER A 832 -13.89 24.63 -5.98
N ALA A 833 -12.89 25.30 -5.40
CA ALA A 833 -12.98 26.71 -5.04
C ALA A 833 -13.13 27.61 -6.29
N MET A 834 -12.40 27.32 -7.37
CA MET A 834 -12.54 28.02 -8.65
C MET A 834 -13.86 27.72 -9.34
N LYS A 835 -14.39 26.50 -9.22
CA LYS A 835 -15.70 26.11 -9.74
C LYS A 835 -16.82 26.90 -9.04
N ALA A 836 -16.80 26.94 -7.70
CA ALA A 836 -17.79 27.65 -6.89
C ALA A 836 -17.74 29.18 -7.09
N ASN A 837 -16.56 29.79 -6.92
CA ASN A 837 -16.43 31.25 -6.93
C ASN A 837 -16.29 31.83 -8.34
N GLY A 838 -15.71 31.07 -9.27
CA GLY A 838 -15.28 31.56 -10.57
C GLY A 838 -14.01 32.42 -10.51
N PHE A 839 -13.69 33.05 -11.65
CA PHE A 839 -12.48 33.84 -11.85
C PHE A 839 -12.63 35.27 -11.29
N SER A 840 -12.71 35.43 -9.95
CA SER A 840 -12.65 36.74 -9.29
C SER A 840 -11.22 37.31 -9.29
N SER A 841 -11.09 38.60 -9.57
CA SER A 841 -9.82 39.34 -9.51
C SER A 841 -9.59 40.09 -8.19
N ALA A 842 -10.55 40.05 -7.25
CA ALA A 842 -10.66 41.07 -6.21
C ALA A 842 -10.30 40.63 -4.77
N ASP A 843 -10.46 39.36 -4.41
CA ASP A 843 -10.60 38.96 -2.99
C ASP A 843 -9.26 38.68 -2.26
N PRO A 844 -9.00 39.25 -1.06
CA PRO A 844 -7.81 39.00 -0.25
C PRO A 844 -7.99 37.87 0.80
N PRO A 845 -6.94 37.08 1.11
CA PRO A 845 -7.02 35.99 2.09
C PRO A 845 -6.69 36.40 3.55
N PRO A 846 -7.07 35.58 4.56
CA PRO A 846 -6.76 35.82 5.99
C PRO A 846 -5.25 35.75 6.34
N GLN A 847 -4.88 36.27 7.51
CA GLN A 847 -3.47 36.59 7.83
C GLN A 847 -2.66 35.50 8.56
N GLU A 848 -3.28 34.53 9.26
CA GLU A 848 -2.56 33.61 10.17
C GLU A 848 -2.31 32.17 9.65
N LEU A 849 -2.43 31.96 8.34
CA LEU A 849 -1.97 30.72 7.69
C LEU A 849 -0.87 31.04 6.68
N LYS A 850 0.16 30.19 6.59
CA LYS A 850 1.21 30.30 5.56
C LYS A 850 0.55 30.33 4.19
N GLN A 851 0.68 31.45 3.49
CA GLN A 851 -0.02 31.70 2.24
C GLN A 851 0.34 30.64 1.18
N PRO A 852 -0.66 30.09 0.45
CA PRO A 852 -0.38 29.19 -0.66
C PRO A 852 0.24 29.96 -1.84
N ALA A 853 1.02 29.25 -2.65
CA ALA A 853 1.93 29.85 -3.65
C ALA A 853 1.27 30.50 -4.89
N TRP A 854 -0.06 30.72 -4.89
CA TRP A 854 -0.84 31.14 -6.06
C TRP A 854 -1.23 32.62 -6.13
N LYS A 855 -0.67 33.50 -5.28
CA LYS A 855 -0.77 34.96 -5.46
C LYS A 855 0.58 35.59 -5.87
N PRO A 856 0.61 36.43 -6.92
CA PRO A 856 1.73 37.34 -7.16
C PRO A 856 1.91 38.26 -5.94
N TYR A 857 3.10 38.27 -5.36
CA TYR A 857 3.38 39.10 -4.19
C TYR A 857 3.76 40.52 -4.62
N LEU A 858 3.02 41.50 -4.11
CA LEU A 858 3.30 42.93 -4.30
C LEU A 858 4.46 43.30 -3.35
N TYR A 859 5.70 43.17 -3.84
CA TYR A 859 6.91 43.26 -3.02
C TYR A 859 7.17 44.71 -2.59
N LYS A 860 6.63 45.10 -1.43
CA LYS A 860 6.80 46.43 -0.81
C LYS A 860 8.20 46.67 -0.18
N GLY A 861 9.18 45.83 -0.47
CA GLY A 861 10.53 45.90 0.09
C GLY A 861 11.51 46.67 -0.80
N LYS A 862 12.79 46.60 -0.47
CA LYS A 862 13.87 47.24 -1.25
C LYS A 862 14.37 46.25 -2.31
N GLN A 863 13.86 46.38 -3.54
CA GLN A 863 14.03 45.37 -4.59
C GLN A 863 15.50 45.01 -4.84
N ARG A 864 15.80 43.71 -4.98
CA ARG A 864 17.17 43.20 -5.17
C ARG A 864 17.19 41.76 -5.70
N LEU A 865 18.35 41.35 -6.17
CA LEU A 865 18.62 40.00 -6.69
C LEU A 865 19.94 39.50 -6.11
N LEU A 866 19.96 38.34 -5.45
CA LEU A 866 21.18 37.77 -4.89
C LEU A 866 21.48 36.44 -5.56
N PHE A 867 22.71 36.26 -6.05
CA PHE A 867 23.23 34.99 -6.52
C PHE A 867 24.23 34.42 -5.52
N THR A 868 24.07 33.14 -5.17
CA THR A 868 25.04 32.44 -4.31
C THR A 868 25.41 31.10 -4.93
N ILE A 869 26.66 30.99 -5.36
CA ILE A 869 27.25 29.72 -5.76
C ILE A 869 27.64 28.96 -4.48
N HIS A 870 27.05 27.79 -4.31
CA HIS A 870 27.49 26.82 -3.31
C HIS A 870 28.10 25.63 -4.02
N GLU A 871 29.35 25.31 -3.72
CA GLU A 871 30.06 24.14 -4.24
C GLU A 871 30.40 23.16 -3.12
N THR A 872 30.22 21.88 -3.42
CA THR A 872 30.62 20.76 -2.58
C THR A 872 31.76 20.04 -3.29
N VAL A 873 32.96 20.08 -2.69
CA VAL A 873 34.12 19.33 -3.17
C VAL A 873 34.15 17.98 -2.46
N SER A 874 33.96 16.90 -3.21
CA SER A 874 34.15 15.54 -2.73
C SER A 874 35.45 14.99 -3.31
N ALA A 875 36.24 14.31 -2.48
CA ALA A 875 37.54 13.79 -2.87
C ALA A 875 37.87 12.49 -2.14
N ALA A 876 38.52 11.57 -2.85
CA ALA A 876 39.18 10.41 -2.27
C ALA A 876 40.67 10.50 -2.61
N MET A 877 41.48 10.87 -1.61
CA MET A 877 42.93 10.91 -1.70
C MET A 877 43.48 9.55 -1.23
N TYR A 878 44.33 8.91 -2.03
CA TYR A 878 44.92 7.60 -1.73
C TYR A 878 46.44 7.67 -1.48
N ASP A 879 47.13 8.65 -2.07
CA ASP A 879 48.60 8.81 -2.00
C ASP A 879 49.37 7.52 -2.40
N ARG A 880 48.94 6.89 -3.51
CA ARG A 880 49.55 5.67 -4.07
C ARG A 880 49.66 5.78 -5.59
N ASP A 881 50.82 5.44 -6.15
CA ASP A 881 51.05 5.42 -7.60
C ASP A 881 50.10 4.47 -8.36
N GLU A 882 49.55 3.46 -7.67
CA GLU A 882 48.63 2.46 -8.21
C GLU A 882 47.16 2.91 -8.27
N ILE A 883 46.76 3.92 -7.47
CA ILE A 883 45.34 4.33 -7.32
C ILE A 883 45.25 5.87 -7.46
N PRO A 884 44.64 6.41 -8.53
CA PRO A 884 44.58 7.84 -8.75
C PRO A 884 43.66 8.54 -7.74
N ASP A 885 44.13 9.67 -7.19
CA ASP A 885 43.30 10.58 -6.40
C ASP A 885 42.10 11.07 -7.23
N ASN A 886 40.89 10.97 -6.70
CA ASN A 886 39.68 11.45 -7.35
C ASN A 886 39.18 12.73 -6.66
N VAL A 887 38.89 13.78 -7.43
CA VAL A 887 38.36 15.07 -6.93
C VAL A 887 37.25 15.59 -7.85
N SER A 888 36.04 15.71 -7.32
CA SER A 888 34.86 16.20 -8.04
C SER A 888 34.24 17.42 -7.36
N VAL A 889 33.66 18.33 -8.15
CA VAL A 889 32.98 19.54 -7.67
C VAL A 889 31.51 19.49 -8.07
N ALA A 890 30.63 19.26 -7.09
CA ALA A 890 29.18 19.36 -7.26
C ALA A 890 28.73 20.78 -6.89
N GLY A 891 28.33 21.57 -7.89
CA GLY A 891 27.97 22.97 -7.72
C GLY A 891 26.48 23.26 -7.90
N GLN A 892 25.99 24.27 -7.19
CA GLN A 892 24.63 24.80 -7.37
C GLN A 892 24.63 26.33 -7.34
N ILE A 893 24.03 26.94 -8.37
CA ILE A 893 23.78 28.38 -8.42
C ILE A 893 22.41 28.61 -7.78
N ASN A 894 22.41 29.25 -6.62
CA ASN A 894 21.21 29.69 -5.92
C ASN A 894 20.89 31.11 -6.37
N CYS A 895 19.61 31.40 -6.57
CA CYS A 895 19.12 32.74 -6.84
C CYS A 895 18.05 33.10 -5.79
N ARG A 896 18.11 34.32 -5.28
CA ARG A 896 17.10 34.93 -4.42
C ARG A 896 16.59 36.19 -5.09
N ALA A 897 15.37 36.12 -5.63
CA ALA A 897 14.72 37.27 -6.23
C ALA A 897 13.78 37.95 -5.21
N GLU A 898 14.12 39.18 -4.86
CA GLU A 898 13.27 40.12 -4.15
C GLU A 898 12.82 41.18 -5.16
N LEU A 899 12.02 40.75 -6.13
CA LEU A 899 11.58 41.55 -7.29
C LEU A 899 10.05 41.52 -7.39
N GLU A 900 9.48 42.59 -7.94
CA GLU A 900 8.03 42.73 -8.13
C GLU A 900 7.62 42.38 -9.57
N GLY A 901 6.42 41.80 -9.76
CA GLY A 901 5.82 41.60 -11.08
C GLY A 901 6.33 40.42 -11.92
N LEU A 902 7.12 39.48 -11.35
CA LEU A 902 7.69 38.31 -12.04
C LEU A 902 8.47 38.66 -13.33
N PRO A 903 9.54 39.49 -13.25
CA PRO A 903 10.28 39.96 -14.42
C PRO A 903 11.15 38.86 -15.06
N ASP A 904 11.37 38.95 -16.37
CA ASP A 904 12.42 38.18 -17.04
C ASP A 904 13.80 38.69 -16.60
N VAL A 905 14.60 37.81 -15.98
CA VAL A 905 15.99 38.09 -15.60
C VAL A 905 16.92 37.42 -16.61
N SER A 906 17.87 38.14 -17.17
CA SER A 906 18.86 37.61 -18.11
C SER A 906 20.29 37.93 -17.70
N PHE A 907 21.19 36.96 -17.79
CA PHE A 907 22.60 37.14 -17.43
C PHE A 907 23.52 36.18 -18.20
N PRO A 908 24.74 36.60 -18.58
CA PRO A 908 25.78 35.69 -19.01
C PRO A 908 26.39 34.96 -17.80
N LEU A 909 26.57 33.64 -17.93
CA LEU A 909 27.29 32.83 -16.95
C LEU A 909 28.72 32.55 -17.42
N ALA A 910 29.71 32.96 -16.62
CA ALA A 910 31.13 32.73 -16.92
C ALA A 910 31.64 31.46 -16.22
N GLY A 911 32.54 30.73 -16.90
CA GLY A 911 33.05 29.42 -16.45
C GLY A 911 32.49 28.22 -17.23
N LEU A 912 31.46 28.43 -18.08
CA LEU A 912 30.92 27.45 -19.02
C LEU A 912 31.91 27.11 -20.15
N SER A 913 32.98 26.37 -19.84
CA SER A 913 33.84 25.73 -20.83
C SER A 913 33.53 24.24 -20.92
N THR A 914 33.38 23.73 -22.14
CA THR A 914 33.09 22.32 -22.44
C THR A 914 34.15 21.33 -21.95
N ALA A 915 35.36 21.80 -21.63
CA ALA A 915 36.46 20.95 -21.17
C ALA A 915 36.34 20.49 -19.71
N HIS A 916 35.43 21.08 -18.91
CA HIS A 916 35.46 20.93 -17.43
C HIS A 916 34.11 20.70 -16.75
N ILE A 917 32.99 20.62 -17.49
CA ILE A 917 31.64 20.38 -16.94
C ILE A 917 31.14 19.04 -17.47
N GLU A 918 30.88 18.11 -16.54
CA GLU A 918 30.50 16.72 -16.81
C GLU A 918 28.98 16.56 -16.93
N ALA A 919 28.24 17.30 -16.11
CA ALA A 919 26.78 17.32 -16.11
C ALA A 919 26.25 18.71 -15.74
N ILE A 920 25.12 19.10 -16.31
CA ILE A 920 24.44 20.37 -16.04
C ILE A 920 22.92 20.20 -16.08
N SER A 921 22.20 20.85 -15.17
CA SER A 921 20.74 20.93 -15.19
C SER A 921 20.27 22.29 -14.70
N PHE A 922 19.16 22.75 -15.24
CA PHE A 922 18.59 24.07 -14.97
C PHE A 922 17.21 23.93 -14.31
N HIS A 923 16.82 24.95 -13.55
CA HIS A 923 15.46 25.05 -13.03
C HIS A 923 14.46 25.19 -14.19
N PRO A 924 13.24 24.60 -14.14
CA PRO A 924 12.26 24.69 -15.22
C PRO A 924 11.81 26.10 -15.62
N CYS A 925 12.14 27.12 -14.81
CA CYS A 925 11.88 28.53 -15.13
C CYS A 925 12.96 29.18 -16.03
N ALA A 926 14.05 28.47 -16.33
CA ALA A 926 15.19 28.97 -17.10
C ALA A 926 15.12 28.51 -18.56
N GLN A 927 15.19 29.49 -19.46
CA GLN A 927 15.30 29.34 -20.89
C GLN A 927 16.78 29.35 -21.26
N VAL A 928 17.25 28.25 -21.86
CA VAL A 928 18.64 28.06 -22.30
C VAL A 928 18.63 27.77 -23.81
N PRO A 929 19.39 28.51 -24.64
CA PRO A 929 19.47 28.21 -26.07
C PRO A 929 20.13 26.84 -26.34
N ALA A 930 19.72 26.18 -27.42
CA ALA A 930 20.05 24.78 -27.67
C ALA A 930 21.39 24.55 -28.43
N HIS A 931 22.21 25.58 -28.66
CA HIS A 931 23.37 25.52 -29.56
C HIS A 931 24.57 26.31 -29.00
N GLY A 932 25.65 25.63 -28.63
CA GLY A 932 26.92 26.22 -28.19
C GLY A 932 26.95 26.59 -26.70
N ILE A 933 27.98 26.14 -25.98
CA ILE A 933 28.08 26.30 -24.51
C ILE A 933 28.85 27.57 -24.11
N ASP A 934 29.77 28.05 -24.95
CA ASP A 934 30.53 29.28 -24.68
C ASP A 934 29.64 30.55 -24.73
N LYS A 935 29.61 31.28 -23.60
CA LYS A 935 29.08 32.66 -23.46
C LYS A 935 27.61 32.85 -23.87
N GLN A 936 26.69 32.10 -23.26
CA GLN A 936 25.26 32.32 -23.46
C GLN A 936 24.60 33.08 -22.30
N ASN A 937 23.63 33.94 -22.64
CA ASN A 937 22.74 34.56 -21.67
C ASN A 937 21.66 33.55 -21.27
N ILE A 938 21.65 33.16 -19.99
CA ILE A 938 20.54 32.42 -19.39
C ILE A 938 19.42 33.44 -19.13
N VAL A 939 18.22 33.17 -19.62
CA VAL A 939 17.02 33.99 -19.36
C VAL A 939 16.08 33.20 -18.47
N PHE A 940 15.58 33.75 -17.37
CA PHE A 940 14.69 33.03 -16.46
C PHE A 940 13.69 33.96 -15.78
N GLN A 941 12.49 33.44 -15.51
CA GLN A 941 11.51 34.13 -14.66
C GLN A 941 11.67 33.59 -13.23
N PRO A 942 12.08 34.39 -12.24
CA PRO A 942 12.42 33.89 -10.91
C PRO A 942 11.17 33.48 -10.13
N PRO A 943 11.14 32.25 -9.58
CA PRO A 943 10.29 31.93 -8.44
C PRO A 943 10.57 32.87 -7.25
N LEU A 944 9.54 33.13 -6.45
CA LEU A 944 9.66 33.97 -5.26
C LEU A 944 10.51 33.29 -4.17
N GLY A 945 11.43 34.04 -3.57
CA GLY A 945 12.30 33.55 -2.48
C GLY A 945 13.62 32.96 -2.97
N ASN A 946 14.20 32.03 -2.20
CA ASN A 946 15.43 31.33 -2.56
C ASN A 946 15.11 30.08 -3.39
N PHE A 947 15.73 29.92 -4.56
CA PHE A 947 15.64 28.70 -5.37
C PHE A 947 16.99 28.34 -6.01
N VAL A 948 17.15 27.07 -6.38
CA VAL A 948 18.33 26.61 -7.16
C VAL A 948 18.03 26.81 -8.64
N LEU A 949 18.74 27.75 -9.26
CA LEU A 949 18.60 28.11 -10.68
C LEU A 949 19.32 27.09 -11.59
N MET A 950 20.44 26.55 -11.13
CA MET A 950 21.27 25.62 -11.88
C MET A 950 22.02 24.66 -10.95
N ARG A 951 22.19 23.41 -11.35
CA ARG A 951 23.10 22.43 -10.75
C ARG A 951 24.12 21.98 -11.79
N TYR A 952 25.34 21.74 -11.38
CA TYR A 952 26.41 21.26 -12.24
C TYR A 952 27.36 20.31 -11.52
N GLN A 953 28.03 19.46 -12.30
CA GLN A 953 29.17 18.65 -11.87
C GLN A 953 30.37 19.04 -12.74
N ALA A 954 31.51 19.29 -12.10
CA ALA A 954 32.71 19.79 -12.76
C ALA A 954 33.99 19.24 -12.12
N GLY A 955 35.07 19.18 -12.90
CA GLY A 955 36.41 18.87 -12.39
C GLY A 955 36.98 20.04 -11.58
N CYS A 956 37.78 19.75 -10.55
CA CYS A 956 38.40 20.80 -9.74
C CYS A 956 39.60 21.44 -10.48
N GLY A 957 39.36 22.55 -11.18
CA GLY A 957 40.32 23.19 -12.09
C GLY A 957 41.57 23.83 -11.45
N LEU A 958 41.87 23.56 -10.18
CA LEU A 958 43.13 23.91 -9.49
C LEU A 958 43.70 22.75 -8.65
N GLY A 959 43.10 21.55 -8.70
CA GLY A 959 43.45 20.42 -7.83
C GLY A 959 42.77 20.44 -6.45
N PRO A 960 43.05 19.46 -5.59
CA PRO A 960 42.43 19.34 -4.25
C PRO A 960 42.74 20.54 -3.33
N PRO A 961 41.76 21.18 -2.68
CA PRO A 961 41.99 22.26 -1.71
C PRO A 961 42.76 21.85 -0.44
N VAL A 962 42.76 20.56 -0.11
CA VAL A 962 43.56 19.93 0.95
C VAL A 962 44.22 18.69 0.36
N LYS A 963 45.47 18.81 -0.10
CA LYS A 963 46.26 17.70 -0.63
C LYS A 963 47.08 17.06 0.49
N GLY A 964 47.46 15.80 0.34
CA GLY A 964 48.39 15.11 1.24
C GLY A 964 47.88 13.75 1.70
N PHE A 965 48.56 13.18 2.69
CA PHE A 965 48.40 11.78 3.09
C PHE A 965 48.05 11.61 4.56
N TYR A 966 47.53 10.42 4.85
CA TYR A 966 47.22 9.91 6.18
C TYR A 966 47.77 8.50 6.30
N GLN A 967 48.57 8.25 7.33
CA GLN A 967 49.10 6.94 7.66
C GLN A 967 48.68 6.58 9.09
N LEU A 968 48.15 5.38 9.29
CA LEU A 968 47.91 4.76 10.60
C LEU A 968 48.45 3.33 10.55
N SER A 969 49.21 2.94 11.58
CA SER A 969 49.73 1.58 11.76
C SER A 969 49.66 1.16 13.22
N MET A 970 49.37 -0.11 13.49
CA MET A 970 49.29 -0.63 14.84
C MET A 970 50.69 -1.00 15.38
N VAL A 971 51.05 -0.44 16.53
CA VAL A 971 52.29 -0.74 17.28
C VAL A 971 52.06 -1.90 18.24
N SER A 972 50.84 -2.05 18.76
CA SER A 972 50.35 -3.23 19.50
C SER A 972 48.83 -3.38 19.33
N GLU A 973 48.22 -4.42 19.90
CA GLU A 973 46.76 -4.65 19.83
C GLU A 973 45.93 -3.44 20.32
N ASP A 974 46.47 -2.68 21.29
CA ASP A 974 45.83 -1.53 21.93
C ASP A 974 46.49 -0.18 21.63
N GLU A 975 47.49 -0.10 20.75
CA GLU A 975 48.24 1.14 20.52
C GLU A 975 48.60 1.34 19.05
N GLY A 976 48.10 2.41 18.43
CA GLY A 976 48.36 2.76 17.03
C GLY A 976 49.13 4.07 16.90
N ALA A 977 50.10 4.11 15.99
CA ALA A 977 50.84 5.32 15.62
C ALA A 977 50.33 5.86 14.29
N PHE A 978 50.17 7.19 14.21
CA PHE A 978 49.65 7.86 13.01
C PHE A 978 50.51 9.06 12.60
N LEU A 979 50.42 9.38 11.31
CA LEU A 979 51.03 10.56 10.70
C LEU A 979 50.09 11.13 9.63
N PHE A 980 49.68 12.39 9.83
CA PHE A 980 49.16 13.21 8.74
C PHE A 980 50.25 14.12 8.19
N LYS A 981 50.27 14.31 6.87
CA LYS A 981 50.99 15.42 6.23
C LYS A 981 50.10 16.01 5.14
N VAL A 982 49.72 17.28 5.28
CA VAL A 982 48.76 17.95 4.39
C VAL A 982 49.19 19.35 3.97
N HIS A 983 48.84 19.70 2.74
CA HIS A 983 49.02 21.00 2.10
C HIS A 983 47.65 21.62 1.85
N LEU A 984 47.34 22.68 2.60
CA LEU A 984 46.09 23.43 2.47
C LEU A 984 46.31 24.58 1.47
N MET A 985 45.34 24.78 0.58
CA MET A 985 45.28 25.92 -0.36
C MET A 985 46.51 26.05 -1.28
N GLU A 986 47.14 24.93 -1.67
CA GLU A 986 48.23 24.92 -2.65
C GLU A 986 47.73 25.40 -4.03
N GLY A 987 48.44 26.37 -4.64
CA GLY A 987 48.04 26.98 -5.92
C GLY A 987 46.89 27.98 -5.84
N TYR A 988 46.12 27.99 -4.75
CA TYR A 988 44.97 28.89 -4.54
C TYR A 988 45.41 30.33 -4.25
N LYS A 989 44.66 31.30 -4.79
CA LYS A 989 44.95 32.74 -4.70
C LYS A 989 43.71 33.53 -4.27
N ALA A 990 43.92 34.72 -3.71
CA ALA A 990 42.84 35.66 -3.39
C ALA A 990 41.95 35.90 -4.64
N PRO A 991 40.61 35.98 -4.50
CA PRO A 991 39.87 36.16 -3.25
C PRO A 991 39.58 34.87 -2.45
N LEU A 992 40.01 33.69 -2.90
CA LEU A 992 39.73 32.44 -2.19
C LEU A 992 40.41 32.40 -0.82
N SER A 993 39.61 32.18 0.22
CA SER A 993 40.01 32.21 1.63
C SER A 993 39.36 31.06 2.40
N MET A 994 40.16 30.18 2.99
CA MET A 994 39.68 29.05 3.81
C MET A 994 39.40 29.54 5.23
N GLU A 995 38.14 29.49 5.68
CA GLU A 995 37.72 29.95 7.01
C GLU A 995 38.07 28.97 8.13
N PHE A 996 37.91 27.67 7.86
CA PHE A 996 38.28 26.58 8.77
C PHE A 996 38.69 25.34 7.98
N CYS A 997 39.48 24.49 8.63
CA CYS A 997 39.83 23.15 8.16
C CYS A 997 40.05 22.25 9.37
N THR A 998 39.31 21.14 9.41
CA THR A 998 39.33 20.13 10.46
C THR A 998 39.49 18.75 9.81
N ILE A 999 40.43 17.95 10.28
CA ILE A 999 40.56 16.54 9.90
C ILE A 999 40.08 15.70 11.07
N THR A 1000 39.08 14.85 10.84
CA THR A 1000 38.52 13.95 11.86
C THR A 1000 38.91 12.51 11.54
N MET A 1001 39.63 11.89 12.47
CA MET A 1001 40.03 10.48 12.44
C MET A 1001 39.06 9.68 13.32
N PRO A 1002 38.16 8.86 12.77
CA PRO A 1002 37.10 8.18 13.51
C PRO A 1002 37.52 6.78 13.99
N PHE A 1003 37.05 6.38 15.18
CA PHE A 1003 37.28 5.06 15.76
C PHE A 1003 35.96 4.43 16.27
N PRO A 1004 35.00 4.09 15.37
CA PRO A 1004 33.61 3.77 15.77
C PRO A 1004 33.43 2.47 16.58
N ARG A 1005 34.50 1.69 16.79
CA ARG A 1005 34.48 0.38 17.45
C ARG A 1005 35.45 0.25 18.63
N ARG A 1006 36.30 1.25 18.89
CA ARG A 1006 37.34 1.23 19.94
C ARG A 1006 37.31 2.56 20.67
N ARG A 1007 37.29 2.52 22.01
CA ARG A 1007 37.29 3.72 22.86
C ARG A 1007 38.73 4.21 23.02
N ILE A 1008 39.00 5.49 22.80
CA ILE A 1008 40.30 6.11 23.11
C ILE A 1008 40.44 6.19 24.64
N VAL A 1009 41.57 5.72 25.16
CA VAL A 1009 41.96 5.77 26.58
C VAL A 1009 43.04 6.82 26.81
N ALA A 1010 44.03 6.89 25.91
CA ALA A 1010 45.03 7.95 25.90
C ALA A 1010 45.36 8.38 24.47
N PHE A 1011 45.83 9.61 24.35
CA PHE A 1011 46.24 10.24 23.11
C PHE A 1011 47.51 11.05 23.38
N ASP A 1012 48.55 10.86 22.57
CA ASP A 1012 49.71 11.75 22.50
C ASP A 1012 49.96 12.14 21.05
N GLY A 1013 50.44 13.37 20.81
CA GLY A 1013 50.64 13.90 19.48
C GLY A 1013 50.54 15.42 19.43
N THR A 1014 51.57 16.04 18.84
CA THR A 1014 51.67 17.50 18.72
C THR A 1014 51.62 17.88 17.24
N PRO A 1015 50.55 18.53 16.75
CA PRO A 1015 50.49 19.00 15.37
C PRO A 1015 51.36 20.24 15.18
N SER A 1016 51.92 20.42 13.98
CA SER A 1016 52.70 21.61 13.62
C SER A 1016 51.84 22.89 13.46
N ALA A 1017 50.51 22.74 13.35
CA ALA A 1017 49.55 23.84 13.24
C ALA A 1017 48.16 23.42 13.77
N GLY A 1018 47.38 24.39 14.26
CA GLY A 1018 46.02 24.17 14.74
C GLY A 1018 45.93 23.68 16.19
N THR A 1019 44.79 23.08 16.55
CA THR A 1019 44.57 22.42 17.84
C THR A 1019 44.00 21.01 17.67
N VAL A 1020 44.17 20.16 18.68
CA VAL A 1020 43.58 18.82 18.74
C VAL A 1020 42.44 18.82 19.75
N LEU A 1021 41.37 18.10 19.46
CA LEU A 1021 40.35 17.70 20.43
C LEU A 1021 40.13 16.19 20.32
N THR A 1022 40.09 15.53 21.46
CA THR A 1022 39.81 14.09 21.56
C THR A 1022 38.40 13.85 22.03
N THR A 1023 37.84 12.77 21.52
CA THR A 1023 36.49 12.25 21.78
C THR A 1023 36.65 10.77 22.12
N GLU A 1024 35.66 10.15 22.76
CA GLU A 1024 35.73 8.73 23.09
C GLU A 1024 35.98 7.84 21.85
N HIS A 1025 35.55 8.30 20.68
CA HIS A 1025 35.60 7.57 19.41
C HIS A 1025 36.12 8.40 18.23
N SER A 1026 36.85 9.49 18.46
CA SER A 1026 37.51 10.24 17.38
C SER A 1026 38.63 11.16 17.87
N VAL A 1027 39.56 11.48 16.97
CA VAL A 1027 40.49 12.62 17.11
C VAL A 1027 40.12 13.67 16.07
N GLU A 1028 39.85 14.90 16.51
CA GLU A 1028 39.64 16.06 15.64
C GLU A 1028 40.87 16.97 15.65
N TRP A 1029 41.52 17.10 14.50
CA TRP A 1029 42.60 18.05 14.28
C TRP A 1029 42.08 19.30 13.55
N ARG A 1030 41.92 20.39 14.30
CA ARG A 1030 41.41 21.69 13.80
C ARG A 1030 42.58 22.57 13.37
N ILE A 1031 43.07 22.34 12.15
CA ILE A 1031 44.22 23.04 11.53
C ILE A 1031 43.98 24.55 11.46
N LEU A 1032 42.78 24.95 11.03
CA LEU A 1032 42.31 26.34 11.02
C LEU A 1032 41.02 26.44 11.83
N GLY A 1033 41.06 27.24 12.91
CA GLY A 1033 39.93 27.49 13.80
C GLY A 1033 39.33 28.89 13.65
N SER A 1034 38.13 29.07 14.22
CA SER A 1034 37.33 30.29 14.15
C SER A 1034 38.14 31.57 14.42
N GLY A 1035 38.36 32.36 13.38
CA GLY A 1035 39.11 33.62 13.44
C GLY A 1035 40.50 33.61 12.75
N ARG A 1036 40.98 32.47 12.24
CA ARG A 1036 42.22 32.37 11.45
C ARG A 1036 41.95 31.86 10.04
N SER A 1037 41.59 32.76 9.12
CA SER A 1037 41.37 32.42 7.72
C SER A 1037 42.66 32.41 6.90
N LEU A 1038 42.81 31.40 6.03
CA LEU A 1038 43.96 31.23 5.14
C LEU A 1038 43.60 31.75 3.74
N SER A 1039 44.09 32.95 3.40
CA SER A 1039 43.86 33.62 2.10
C SER A 1039 45.16 33.88 1.37
N GLY A 1040 45.22 33.51 0.08
CA GLY A 1040 46.34 33.81 -0.81
C GLY A 1040 47.70 33.23 -0.41
N LYS A 1041 47.72 32.24 0.49
CA LYS A 1041 48.90 31.51 0.98
C LYS A 1041 48.53 30.04 1.13
N SER A 1042 49.47 29.13 0.85
CA SER A 1042 49.35 27.74 1.27
C SER A 1042 49.83 27.55 2.71
N LEU A 1043 49.45 26.42 3.32
CA LEU A 1043 49.93 25.98 4.63
C LEU A 1043 50.27 24.48 4.56
N GLU A 1044 51.54 24.13 4.77
CA GLU A 1044 51.95 22.76 5.06
C GLU A 1044 51.76 22.51 6.57
N ALA A 1045 51.06 21.43 6.91
CA ALA A 1045 50.78 21.03 8.27
C ALA A 1045 51.02 19.53 8.44
N THR A 1046 51.68 19.15 9.52
CA THR A 1046 52.05 17.75 9.84
C THR A 1046 51.57 17.43 11.24
N PHE A 1047 51.00 16.24 11.45
CA PHE A 1047 50.48 15.79 12.75
C PHE A 1047 50.84 14.33 12.99
N PRO A 1048 51.98 14.06 13.67
CA PRO A 1048 52.31 12.76 14.20
C PRO A 1048 51.69 12.56 15.59
N GLY A 1049 51.42 11.30 15.96
CA GLY A 1049 51.02 10.93 17.32
C GLY A 1049 50.82 9.43 17.52
N THR A 1050 50.46 9.06 18.75
CA THR A 1050 50.04 7.71 19.13
C THR A 1050 48.70 7.75 19.86
N ILE A 1051 47.92 6.67 19.70
CA ILE A 1051 46.59 6.53 20.26
C ILE A 1051 46.52 5.19 20.96
N LYS A 1052 46.20 5.24 22.25
CA LYS A 1052 45.97 4.05 23.07
C LYS A 1052 44.49 3.82 23.27
N PHE A 1053 44.03 2.62 22.95
CA PHE A 1053 42.64 2.22 23.00
C PHE A 1053 42.34 1.39 24.25
N SER A 1054 41.05 1.21 24.52
CA SER A 1054 40.58 0.26 25.55
C SER A 1054 40.80 -1.18 25.07
N PRO A 1055 41.32 -2.07 25.94
CA PRO A 1055 41.48 -3.50 25.67
C PRO A 1055 40.18 -4.18 25.24
N LEU A 1056 40.30 -5.15 24.33
CA LEU A 1056 39.17 -5.85 23.73
C LEU A 1056 38.63 -6.96 24.65
N GLN A 1057 37.72 -6.60 25.58
CA GLN A 1057 37.17 -7.56 26.55
C GLN A 1057 36.49 -8.77 25.88
N SER A 1058 37.07 -9.96 26.07
CA SER A 1058 36.52 -11.26 25.66
C SER A 1058 35.19 -11.55 26.37
N ARG A 1059 34.07 -11.24 25.72
CA ARG A 1059 32.71 -11.39 26.27
C ARG A 1059 32.24 -12.85 26.36
N ARG A 1060 32.71 -13.56 27.40
CA ARG A 1060 32.20 -14.88 27.81
C ARG A 1060 30.87 -14.76 28.60
N LYS A 1061 30.21 -15.90 28.78
CA LYS A 1061 28.87 -16.10 29.40
C LYS A 1061 28.68 -15.44 30.78
N GLY A 1062 27.43 -15.08 31.12
CA GLY A 1062 26.97 -14.89 32.51
C GLY A 1062 25.48 -14.50 32.60
N ASP A 1063 24.77 -15.04 33.60
CA ASP A 1063 23.43 -14.58 34.05
C ASP A 1063 23.58 -13.45 35.09
N GLY A 1064 22.51 -12.66 35.31
CA GLY A 1064 22.08 -12.25 36.66
C GLY A 1064 22.63 -10.94 37.26
N ASP A 1065 21.70 -9.99 37.42
CA ASP A 1065 21.35 -9.22 38.63
C ASP A 1065 22.42 -8.53 39.53
N ASP A 1066 22.06 -7.30 39.94
CA ASP A 1066 22.43 -6.50 41.14
C ASP A 1066 23.83 -5.82 41.32
N GLU A 1067 23.75 -4.48 41.41
CA GLU A 1067 24.32 -3.49 42.36
C GLU A 1067 25.82 -3.39 42.79
N GLU A 1068 26.22 -2.11 42.99
CA GLU A 1068 27.22 -1.51 43.93
C GLU A 1068 28.74 -1.85 43.93
N SER A 1069 29.52 -0.91 43.35
CA SER A 1069 30.66 -0.13 43.91
C SER A 1069 31.93 -0.73 44.60
N GLU A 1070 33.03 0.05 44.46
CA GLU A 1070 34.24 0.17 45.32
C GLU A 1070 35.34 -0.92 45.29
N ASP A 1071 36.28 -0.72 44.36
CA ASP A 1071 37.74 -0.44 44.54
C ASP A 1071 38.73 -1.25 45.44
N GLU A 1072 40.01 -1.07 45.06
CA GLU A 1072 41.28 -1.31 45.78
C GLU A 1072 41.83 -2.74 46.12
N SER A 1073 42.79 -3.17 45.28
CA SER A 1073 44.22 -3.35 45.64
C SER A 1073 44.90 -4.75 45.70
N ALA A 1074 46.15 -4.74 45.19
CA ALA A 1074 47.36 -5.45 45.65
C ALA A 1074 47.65 -6.96 45.38
N GLU A 1075 48.74 -7.15 44.60
CA GLU A 1075 49.83 -8.14 44.72
C GLU A 1075 49.69 -9.66 44.39
N ASN A 1076 50.23 -9.98 43.20
CA ASN A 1076 51.34 -10.93 42.98
C ASN A 1076 51.23 -12.40 43.43
N VAL A 1077 50.86 -13.27 42.48
CA VAL A 1077 51.53 -14.58 42.29
C VAL A 1077 51.94 -14.72 40.82
N VAL A 1078 53.20 -15.08 40.56
CA VAL A 1078 53.76 -15.20 39.21
C VAL A 1078 53.07 -16.34 38.45
N ASN A 1079 52.46 -16.00 37.32
CA ASN A 1079 51.74 -16.95 36.47
C ASN A 1079 52.63 -17.43 35.30
N VAL A 1080 52.49 -18.70 34.91
CA VAL A 1080 53.32 -19.39 33.90
C VAL A 1080 53.10 -18.81 32.49
N GLU A 1081 52.02 -18.07 32.28
CA GLU A 1081 51.65 -17.44 31.00
C GLU A 1081 52.69 -16.40 30.54
N ASP A 1082 53.32 -15.62 31.43
CA ASP A 1082 54.34 -14.62 31.06
C ASP A 1082 55.55 -15.24 30.34
N PHE A 1083 55.96 -16.45 30.76
CA PHE A 1083 57.08 -17.17 30.15
C PHE A 1083 56.75 -17.72 28.76
N LEU A 1084 55.46 -17.98 28.49
CA LEU A 1084 54.98 -18.36 27.17
C LEU A 1084 54.83 -17.13 26.26
N VAL A 1085 54.28 -16.03 26.78
CA VAL A 1085 54.12 -14.75 26.06
C VAL A 1085 55.48 -14.17 25.64
N GLN A 1086 56.48 -14.14 26.53
CA GLN A 1086 57.85 -13.71 26.17
C GLN A 1086 58.50 -14.56 25.07
N LYS A 1087 58.04 -15.80 24.88
CA LYS A 1087 58.56 -16.70 23.85
C LYS A 1087 57.77 -16.63 22.53
N MET A 1088 56.57 -16.06 22.53
CA MET A 1088 55.76 -15.80 21.34
C MET A 1088 56.02 -14.40 20.76
N ASN A 1089 56.27 -13.40 21.60
CA ASN A 1089 56.41 -11.99 21.19
C ASN A 1089 57.80 -11.60 20.65
N LYS A 1090 58.64 -12.55 20.22
CA LYS A 1090 60.05 -12.26 19.88
C LYS A 1090 60.47 -12.43 18.41
N ASP A 1091 59.66 -13.12 17.60
CA ASP A 1091 59.98 -13.42 16.19
C ASP A 1091 58.75 -13.27 15.27
N LEU A 1092 57.90 -12.26 15.53
CA LEU A 1092 56.80 -11.88 14.64
C LEU A 1092 57.05 -10.48 14.04
N PRO A 1093 57.02 -10.29 12.71
CA PRO A 1093 57.07 -8.97 12.10
C PRO A 1093 55.76 -8.23 12.33
N ALA A 1094 55.82 -6.90 12.43
CA ALA A 1094 54.66 -6.03 12.72
C ALA A 1094 53.55 -6.00 11.63
N ALA A 1095 53.64 -6.86 10.60
CA ALA A 1095 52.70 -6.95 9.49
C ALA A 1095 51.64 -8.07 9.65
N GLU A 1096 51.72 -8.91 10.69
CA GLU A 1096 50.82 -10.08 10.89
C GLU A 1096 49.87 -9.96 12.09
N LEU A 1097 49.66 -8.74 12.62
CA LEU A 1097 48.50 -8.47 13.48
C LEU A 1097 47.26 -8.27 12.59
N GLU A 1098 46.25 -9.14 12.69
CA GLU A 1098 44.96 -8.94 12.00
C GLU A 1098 44.25 -7.69 12.58
N GLU A 1099 44.37 -6.56 11.87
CA GLU A 1099 43.93 -5.25 12.33
C GLU A 1099 42.44 -5.21 12.75
N PRO A 1100 42.10 -5.08 14.05
CA PRO A 1100 40.71 -5.10 14.51
C PRO A 1100 39.92 -3.83 14.14
N PHE A 1101 40.57 -2.87 13.47
CA PHE A 1101 40.01 -1.62 12.96
C PHE A 1101 39.48 -1.77 11.53
N CYS A 1102 40.11 -2.64 10.71
CA CYS A 1102 40.04 -2.58 9.26
C CYS A 1102 39.00 -3.53 8.64
N TRP A 1103 37.73 -3.34 8.99
CA TRP A 1103 36.66 -3.60 8.02
C TRP A 1103 36.62 -2.40 7.05
N GLN A 1104 36.57 -2.68 5.75
CA GLN A 1104 36.87 -1.79 4.60
C GLN A 1104 36.07 -0.47 4.48
N ALA A 1105 35.26 -0.11 5.48
CA ALA A 1105 34.36 1.04 5.49
C ALA A 1105 34.80 2.18 6.44
N TYR A 1106 35.94 2.08 7.14
CA TYR A 1106 36.38 3.07 8.14
C TYR A 1106 37.89 3.42 8.12
N ASP A 1107 38.65 2.94 7.13
CA ASP A 1107 40.12 3.08 7.03
C ASP A 1107 40.56 4.44 6.42
N TYR A 1108 39.96 5.52 6.91
CA TYR A 1108 40.15 6.88 6.37
C TYR A 1108 39.95 7.97 7.44
N ALA A 1109 40.52 9.15 7.20
CA ALA A 1109 40.22 10.37 7.92
C ALA A 1109 39.35 11.31 7.07
N LYS A 1110 38.29 11.88 7.65
CA LYS A 1110 37.40 12.82 6.95
C LYS A 1110 37.89 14.26 7.10
N VAL A 1111 38.09 14.95 5.99
CA VAL A 1111 38.42 16.38 5.95
C VAL A 1111 37.13 17.20 5.89
N SER A 1112 37.06 18.24 6.73
CA SER A 1112 35.94 19.19 6.79
C SER A 1112 36.47 20.62 6.67
N PHE A 1113 36.10 21.34 5.60
CA PHE A 1113 36.53 22.73 5.39
C PHE A 1113 35.42 23.61 4.79
N LYS A 1114 35.60 24.93 4.94
CA LYS A 1114 34.85 25.97 4.23
C LYS A 1114 35.81 26.98 3.63
N ILE A 1115 35.62 27.29 2.35
CA ILE A 1115 36.32 28.33 1.60
C ILE A 1115 35.29 29.34 1.09
N VAL A 1116 35.64 30.61 1.05
CA VAL A 1116 34.78 31.70 0.56
C VAL A 1116 35.52 32.61 -0.41
N GLY A 1117 34.76 33.34 -1.23
CA GLY A 1117 35.25 34.45 -2.06
C GLY A 1117 35.17 34.21 -3.57
N ALA A 1118 35.28 32.96 -4.02
CA ALA A 1118 35.02 32.54 -5.40
C ALA A 1118 34.65 31.04 -5.46
N SER A 1119 34.36 30.55 -6.67
CA SER A 1119 34.18 29.12 -6.99
C SER A 1119 35.52 28.46 -7.34
N VAL A 1120 35.70 27.19 -6.98
CA VAL A 1120 36.85 26.37 -7.39
C VAL A 1120 36.67 25.76 -8.79
N SER A 1121 35.44 25.62 -9.28
CA SER A 1121 35.17 25.29 -10.69
C SER A 1121 35.31 26.50 -11.63
N ARG A 1122 35.70 27.66 -11.12
CA ARG A 1122 35.81 28.96 -11.84
C ARG A 1122 34.46 29.53 -12.34
N MET A 1123 33.34 29.05 -11.80
CA MET A 1123 31.99 29.51 -12.12
C MET A 1123 31.76 30.92 -11.54
N SER A 1124 31.25 31.88 -12.33
CA SER A 1124 31.03 33.26 -11.86
C SER A 1124 29.96 34.00 -12.65
N ILE A 1125 29.32 34.97 -11.97
CA ILE A 1125 28.27 35.83 -12.54
C ILE A 1125 28.73 37.28 -12.39
N ASP A 1126 28.88 38.01 -13.51
CA ASP A 1126 29.11 39.46 -13.46
C ASP A 1126 27.80 40.18 -13.14
N THR A 1127 27.68 40.69 -11.93
CA THR A 1127 26.48 41.41 -11.45
C THR A 1127 26.15 42.66 -12.25
N LYS A 1128 27.11 43.22 -13.01
CA LYS A 1128 26.88 44.38 -13.90
C LYS A 1128 26.24 44.00 -15.23
N SER A 1129 26.27 42.73 -15.59
CA SER A 1129 25.78 42.20 -16.87
C SER A 1129 24.35 41.61 -16.79
N VAL A 1130 23.75 41.63 -15.58
CA VAL A 1130 22.41 41.11 -15.32
C VAL A 1130 21.36 42.16 -15.70
N ASN A 1131 20.46 41.82 -16.61
CA ASN A 1131 19.35 42.66 -17.03
C ASN A 1131 18.03 42.10 -16.48
N ILE A 1132 17.11 42.98 -16.11
CA ILE A 1132 15.79 42.63 -15.55
C ILE A 1132 14.74 43.35 -16.41
N TYR A 1133 13.76 42.63 -16.95
CA TYR A 1133 12.70 43.15 -17.82
C TYR A 1133 11.30 42.88 -17.22
N PRO A 1134 10.40 43.88 -17.08
CA PRO A 1134 10.57 45.28 -17.46
C PRO A 1134 11.67 46.00 -16.65
N THR A 1135 12.30 46.99 -17.27
CA THR A 1135 13.57 47.59 -16.82
C THR A 1135 13.49 48.18 -15.42
N THR A 1136 14.06 47.48 -14.44
CA THR A 1136 13.97 47.84 -13.01
C THR A 1136 15.35 47.96 -12.36
N LYS A 1137 15.61 49.05 -11.63
CA LYS A 1137 16.92 49.36 -11.02
C LYS A 1137 17.14 48.65 -9.67
N SER A 1138 17.14 47.32 -9.69
CA SER A 1138 17.32 46.49 -8.49
C SER A 1138 18.79 46.09 -8.32
N PRO A 1139 19.47 46.40 -7.19
CA PRO A 1139 20.83 45.95 -6.94
C PRO A 1139 20.99 44.42 -7.04
N VAL A 1140 22.12 44.00 -7.61
CA VAL A 1140 22.48 42.60 -7.81
C VAL A 1140 23.72 42.27 -6.99
N GLU A 1141 23.59 41.31 -6.07
CA GLU A 1141 24.66 40.83 -5.19
C GLU A 1141 25.13 39.44 -5.66
N PHE A 1142 26.43 39.15 -5.52
CA PHE A 1142 27.03 37.84 -5.82
C PHE A 1142 27.89 37.37 -4.66
N SER A 1143 27.78 36.09 -4.32
CA SER A 1143 28.62 35.42 -3.33
C SER A 1143 28.95 34.00 -3.77
N ALA A 1144 30.08 33.49 -3.29
CA ALA A 1144 30.52 32.12 -3.53
C ALA A 1144 31.11 31.51 -2.25
N GLN A 1145 30.63 30.31 -1.93
CA GLN A 1145 31.08 29.48 -0.82
C GLN A 1145 31.33 28.06 -1.33
N VAL A 1146 32.43 27.47 -0.89
CA VAL A 1146 32.84 26.11 -1.22
C VAL A 1146 33.02 25.33 0.09
N THR A 1147 32.54 24.10 0.14
CA THR A 1147 32.56 23.24 1.32
C THR A 1147 33.03 21.84 0.96
N SER A 1148 33.66 21.15 1.90
CA SER A 1148 33.92 19.71 1.82
C SER A 1148 32.62 18.89 1.82
N GLY A 1149 32.49 17.95 0.90
CA GLY A 1149 31.45 16.92 0.89
C GLY A 1149 31.94 15.64 1.58
N ASP A 1150 31.99 14.56 0.81
CA ASP A 1150 32.74 13.37 1.19
C ASP A 1150 34.17 13.54 0.69
N TYR A 1151 34.96 14.21 1.54
CA TYR A 1151 36.37 14.47 1.35
C TYR A 1151 37.15 13.62 2.35
N ILE A 1152 37.87 12.62 1.86
CA ILE A 1152 38.55 11.61 2.69
C ILE A 1152 40.00 11.44 2.27
N LEU A 1153 40.87 11.30 3.27
CA LEU A 1153 42.24 10.80 3.12
C LEU A 1153 42.20 9.33 3.54
N TRP A 1154 42.38 8.41 2.60
CA TRP A 1154 42.53 6.99 2.93
C TRP A 1154 43.85 6.74 3.65
N ASN A 1155 43.90 5.70 4.48
CA ASN A 1155 45.13 5.26 5.10
C ASN A 1155 46.09 4.71 4.03
N THR A 1156 47.19 5.41 3.77
CA THR A 1156 48.21 5.02 2.78
C THR A 1156 48.86 3.68 3.10
N LEU A 1157 48.78 3.19 4.35
CA LEU A 1157 49.26 1.86 4.77
C LEU A 1157 48.19 0.76 4.73
N GLY A 1158 46.90 1.13 4.71
CA GLY A 1158 45.77 0.23 4.93
C GLY A 1158 45.27 -0.53 3.68
N LYS A 1159 44.10 -1.18 3.80
CA LYS A 1159 43.52 -2.01 2.73
C LYS A 1159 42.48 -1.23 1.94
N ALA A 1160 42.91 -0.70 0.79
CA ALA A 1160 42.06 0.04 -0.15
C ALA A 1160 40.75 -0.73 -0.49
N PRO A 1161 39.62 -0.03 -0.61
CA PRO A 1161 38.34 -0.66 -0.92
C PRO A 1161 38.35 -1.26 -2.33
N SER A 1162 37.75 -2.43 -2.52
CA SER A 1162 37.75 -3.16 -3.79
C SER A 1162 37.08 -2.42 -4.96
N ALA A 1163 36.29 -1.38 -4.68
CA ALA A 1163 35.70 -0.49 -5.69
C ALA A 1163 36.67 0.56 -6.26
N ALA A 1164 37.90 0.67 -5.74
CA ALA A 1164 38.93 1.60 -6.20
C ALA A 1164 40.07 0.93 -7.00
N VAL A 1165 39.95 -0.36 -7.31
CA VAL A 1165 41.00 -1.20 -7.92
C VAL A 1165 40.46 -1.89 -9.20
N VAL A 1166 39.61 -1.19 -9.96
CA VAL A 1166 38.89 -1.67 -11.15
C VAL A 1166 38.88 -0.59 -12.24
#